data_AF-A0A838QYA0-F1
#
_entry.id   AF-A0A838QYA0-F1
#
_cell.length_a   1.000
_cell.length_b   1.000
_cell.length_c   1.000
_cell.angle_alpha   90.00
_cell.angle_beta   90.00
_cell.angle_gamma   90.00
#
_symmetry.space_group_name_H-M   'P 1'
#
loop_
_entity.id
_entity.type
_entity.pdbx_description
1 polymer ?
#
loop_
_entity_poly.entity_id
_entity_poly.type
_entity_poly.pdbx_seq_one_letter_code
_entity_poly.pdbx_strand_id
1 'polypeptide(L)'
;MPVGAWSAATQASIILSEVMYDAQGADTNREWIEIYNDGASTIDLSGWQFGRPNANQWTSAFPLNTTLGANQAMVVTPSISTFDSDWGTGKRRIQVGSFPTLLNDPASASEGRIAIRNGVGAIQDEISYRYENGWPRTNGNDGASIYALPQFLSSTANDGGGAWRPSSQGLYGAYWRGAGGESENHASPGFVATQQQAPFEPSPDAAWSMVIMPDIQNYTSRNDSHLNILKGQTQWIKDHKDEFNIQVVLQEGDITNNNTQSDWWANAREGMSTLNGVVPYVVATGNHDYNTGQPGRNTQYNTYFKATDNPLVNPATGGILKGTFEPGRLENAYFAFTAPDGREMLIFSLEMWPRDNVVTWAKGVAQQPQYADSTAVLLTHAYLNSGDGYWNAGEEAYVMDGGNDGQQLWTKLVDVVGNFEMTFSGHVGGDGVGHRVDQSNAGDDVHQLLLNSQFEANGGNGWMRVLELLEDGETVKVRTYSPHFGLQRTNVANSFEFSISPLVAPETALVWNVAGSATFTDGFATGDDARNVDVFPASPWDNPYNTGKQELLVGYNGVAELSGSGSRTVGSIRVGTNQANAVIAGRNGNGTITVSNSTSLTTADTADSTGDFIIGEGGHSGVLNWNSTGTLGVQGKLRVGVDAEGVLNQNGGVVVAGNTAGSFKFVGIGINPGGDGAYHLNNGVFRPGGGIPGSEDRQIAVGDAGGIGMLNIGDGIGAPSSATVETDDDLILGRAGGAGGMTIQADGKLLMAGNGAALTLGDAADSTAIVLQTGGVVSIDHELQIGAAAGATGSYAIAGGSLTTAADNAGTMYIGRNGGDGKLRVEGTANVLHKAEAFLGNATGANANARLEISGSTASVSFGQLENAAGVSESIRWEASAAGVTPLVITGAGPLGSHRVQLQDPSEAANNSGAGVTLTGDGAALELDLSAFTASATLMLINNQTADPITGFFERGDSLDLYEEGAAIEGAGFNGAVNISYVGGTGNDVVLHLIASELNSADFDGDGDVDGSDFLTWQRGLGVSSGATPDQGDANNDGGIDGADLQLWKDQFTQPAAPTASVPEPAVLPLLICALYVGAWRNGRTKVTSRA
;
A
#
# COMPACT_ATOMS: atom_id res chain seq x y z
N MET A 1 -55.49 29.82 63.99
CA MET A 1 -54.28 30.53 63.57
C MET A 1 -53.11 29.90 64.31
N PRO A 2 -52.22 29.21 63.59
CA PRO A 2 -50.91 29.81 63.36
C PRO A 2 -50.56 29.89 61.87
N VAL A 3 -49.56 30.71 61.62
CA VAL A 3 -49.14 31.32 60.35
C VAL A 3 -48.34 30.31 59.54
N GLY A 4 -48.69 30.11 58.27
CA GLY A 4 -47.92 29.32 57.32
C GLY A 4 -46.60 30.00 57.00
N ALA A 5 -45.50 29.26 57.14
CA ALA A 5 -44.20 29.63 56.62
C ALA A 5 -44.27 29.62 55.09
N TRP A 6 -44.04 30.78 54.48
CA TRP A 6 -43.77 30.88 53.06
C TRP A 6 -42.39 30.26 52.81
N SER A 7 -42.32 29.20 52.01
CA SER A 7 -41.05 28.83 51.38
C SER A 7 -40.69 29.98 50.43
N ALA A 8 -39.59 30.68 50.72
CA ALA A 8 -39.04 31.66 49.80
C ALA A 8 -38.76 30.96 48.46
N ALA A 9 -39.39 31.41 47.39
CA ALA A 9 -38.92 31.12 46.05
C ALA A 9 -37.49 31.69 45.96
N THR A 10 -36.50 30.82 45.75
CA THR A 10 -35.11 31.21 45.53
C THR A 10 -35.08 32.21 44.38
N GLN A 11 -34.74 33.46 44.70
CA GLN A 11 -34.57 34.53 43.73
C GLN A 11 -33.42 34.14 42.79
N ALA A 12 -33.66 34.17 41.48
CA ALA A 12 -32.65 33.94 40.46
C ALA A 12 -31.45 34.88 40.67
N SER A 13 -30.21 34.37 40.67
CA SER A 13 -29.01 35.17 40.87
C SER A 13 -28.27 35.39 39.53
N ILE A 14 -27.59 36.52 39.42
CA ILE A 14 -26.71 36.83 38.29
C ILE A 14 -25.30 36.65 38.78
N ILE A 15 -24.51 35.84 38.08
CA ILE A 15 -23.14 35.47 38.44
C ILE A 15 -22.19 35.95 37.34
N LEU A 16 -21.03 36.47 37.71
CA LEU A 16 -19.89 36.66 36.82
C LEU A 16 -19.29 35.28 36.51
N SER A 17 -19.44 34.82 35.26
CA SER A 17 -19.03 33.49 34.83
C SER A 17 -17.70 33.48 34.06
N GLU A 18 -17.37 34.56 33.36
CA GLU A 18 -16.14 34.66 32.57
C GLU A 18 -15.67 36.12 32.47
N VAL A 19 -14.36 36.34 32.47
CA VAL A 19 -13.74 37.68 32.42
C VAL A 19 -12.58 37.68 31.43
N MET A 20 -12.67 38.54 30.41
CA MET A 20 -11.57 38.85 29.52
C MET A 20 -10.96 40.20 29.92
N TYR A 21 -9.87 40.16 30.70
CA TYR A 21 -9.24 41.33 31.31
C TYR A 21 -7.83 41.63 30.78
N ASP A 22 -7.25 40.74 29.98
CA ASP A 22 -5.90 40.85 29.42
C ASP A 22 -5.93 40.24 28.02
N ALA A 23 -6.58 40.92 27.09
CA ALA A 23 -6.69 40.43 25.72
C ALA A 23 -5.33 40.53 25.05
N GLN A 24 -4.94 39.56 24.22
CA GLN A 24 -3.62 39.60 23.62
C GLN A 24 -3.44 40.86 22.74
N GLY A 25 -2.32 41.56 22.90
CA GLY A 25 -2.05 42.81 22.20
C GLY A 25 -2.66 44.01 22.93
N ALA A 26 -3.42 44.86 22.23
CA ALA A 26 -4.02 46.04 22.82
C ALA A 26 -5.44 45.77 23.35
N ASP A 27 -5.70 46.12 24.61
CA ASP A 27 -7.00 45.94 25.28
C ASP A 27 -8.14 46.82 24.73
N THR A 28 -7.82 47.75 23.83
CA THR A 28 -8.78 48.78 23.36
C THR A 28 -10.02 48.14 22.73
N ASN A 29 -11.15 48.19 23.46
CA ASN A 29 -12.44 47.60 23.12
C ASN A 29 -12.50 46.06 23.06
N ARG A 30 -11.48 45.36 23.55
CA ARG A 30 -11.40 43.88 23.53
C ARG A 30 -11.74 43.23 24.87
N GLU A 31 -11.75 44.00 25.95
CA GLU A 31 -12.19 43.52 27.26
C GLU A 31 -13.71 43.28 27.30
N TRP A 32 -14.12 42.25 28.02
CA TRP A 32 -15.54 41.94 28.24
C TRP A 32 -15.72 41.07 29.48
N ILE A 33 -16.96 41.02 29.97
CA ILE A 33 -17.38 40.10 31.03
C ILE A 33 -18.59 39.30 30.58
N GLU A 34 -18.70 38.08 31.06
CA GLU A 34 -19.88 37.24 30.89
C GLU A 34 -20.63 37.16 32.20
N ILE A 35 -21.95 37.27 32.09
CA ILE A 35 -22.88 37.03 33.18
C ILE A 35 -23.79 35.85 32.88
N TYR A 36 -24.06 35.07 33.91
CA TYR A 36 -24.90 33.87 33.87
C TYR A 36 -26.09 34.00 34.82
N ASN A 37 -27.26 33.56 34.37
CA ASN A 37 -28.45 33.43 35.21
C ASN A 37 -28.60 31.98 35.68
N ASP A 38 -28.27 31.71 36.95
CA ASP A 38 -28.42 30.39 37.58
C ASP A 38 -29.84 30.07 38.06
N GLY A 39 -30.74 31.05 37.95
CA GLY A 39 -32.10 30.90 38.42
C GLY A 39 -33.05 30.27 37.41
N ALA A 40 -34.22 29.86 37.92
CA ALA A 40 -35.25 29.17 37.13
C ALA A 40 -36.13 30.10 36.27
N SER A 41 -35.90 31.42 36.26
CA SER A 41 -36.74 32.40 35.55
C SER A 41 -35.93 33.46 34.83
N THR A 42 -36.50 34.02 33.76
CA THR A 42 -35.94 35.18 33.05
C THR A 42 -35.83 36.42 33.95
N ILE A 43 -34.69 37.10 33.91
CA ILE A 43 -34.43 38.36 34.63
C ILE A 43 -34.43 39.54 33.64
N ASP A 44 -35.06 40.65 34.04
CA ASP A 44 -34.92 41.94 33.37
C ASP A 44 -33.71 42.70 33.94
N LEU A 45 -32.71 42.89 33.08
CA LEU A 45 -31.44 43.55 33.37
C LEU A 45 -31.43 45.00 32.88
N SER A 46 -32.58 45.55 32.46
CA SER A 46 -32.70 46.95 32.04
C SER A 46 -32.18 47.89 33.14
N GLY A 47 -31.25 48.78 32.78
CA GLY A 47 -30.70 49.74 33.74
C GLY A 47 -29.59 49.20 34.67
N TRP A 48 -29.25 47.91 34.58
CA TRP A 48 -28.14 47.34 35.36
C TRP A 48 -26.80 47.84 34.86
N GLN A 49 -25.75 47.69 35.68
CA GLN A 49 -24.40 48.15 35.35
C GLN A 49 -23.36 47.17 35.82
N PHE A 50 -22.31 46.99 35.02
CA PHE A 50 -21.07 46.36 35.44
C PHE A 50 -20.07 47.45 35.83
N GLY A 51 -19.13 47.16 36.73
CA GLY A 51 -18.00 48.07 36.91
C GLY A 51 -17.05 47.74 38.04
N ARG A 52 -16.21 48.72 38.36
CA ARG A 52 -15.18 48.68 39.41
C ARG A 52 -15.64 49.55 40.58
N PRO A 53 -16.27 48.97 41.62
CA PRO A 53 -16.90 49.75 42.69
C PRO A 53 -15.93 50.68 43.42
N ASN A 54 -14.69 50.24 43.62
CA ASN A 54 -13.68 50.99 44.37
C ASN A 54 -13.15 52.22 43.62
N ALA A 55 -13.18 52.19 42.28
CA ALA A 55 -12.84 53.34 41.44
C ALA A 55 -14.08 54.22 41.11
N ASN A 56 -15.26 53.81 41.57
CA ASN A 56 -16.56 54.36 41.16
C ASN A 56 -16.72 54.47 39.63
N GLN A 57 -16.14 53.51 38.90
CA GLN A 57 -16.23 53.43 37.44
C GLN A 57 -17.27 52.37 37.08
N TRP A 58 -18.35 52.80 36.42
CA TRP A 58 -19.45 51.94 36.03
C TRP A 58 -19.72 52.06 34.54
N THR A 59 -20.22 50.99 33.95
CA THR A 59 -20.68 51.02 32.58
C THR A 59 -21.84 51.97 32.42
N SER A 60 -22.19 52.32 31.18
CA SER A 60 -23.52 52.88 30.94
C SER A 60 -24.57 51.84 31.37
N ALA A 61 -25.75 52.30 31.78
CA ALA A 61 -26.89 51.43 32.03
C ALA A 61 -27.11 50.47 30.86
N PHE A 62 -27.34 49.20 31.15
CA PHE A 62 -27.69 48.20 30.15
C PHE A 62 -28.96 48.65 29.40
N PRO A 63 -29.04 48.42 28.07
CA PRO A 63 -30.18 48.87 27.26
C PRO A 63 -31.53 48.43 27.82
N LEU A 64 -32.59 49.21 27.56
CA LEU A 64 -33.96 48.81 27.91
C LEU A 64 -34.34 47.50 27.20
N ASN A 65 -35.11 46.66 27.90
CA ASN A 65 -35.52 45.32 27.49
C ASN A 65 -34.36 44.30 27.40
N THR A 66 -33.23 44.58 28.04
CA THR A 66 -32.17 43.57 28.19
C THR A 66 -32.68 42.48 29.12
N THR A 67 -32.93 41.28 28.60
CA THR A 67 -33.42 40.14 29.37
C THR A 67 -32.50 38.94 29.24
N LEU A 68 -32.35 38.19 30.33
CA LEU A 68 -31.55 36.97 30.38
C LEU A 68 -32.41 35.82 30.90
N GLY A 69 -32.67 34.82 30.05
CA GLY A 69 -33.45 33.64 30.42
C GLY A 69 -32.78 32.79 31.48
N ALA A 70 -33.53 31.86 32.08
CA ALA A 70 -32.98 30.85 32.97
C ALA A 70 -31.87 30.05 32.28
N ASN A 71 -30.77 29.80 32.97
CA ASN A 71 -29.59 29.07 32.47
C ASN A 71 -28.99 29.66 31.18
N GLN A 72 -29.13 30.97 30.96
CA GLN A 72 -28.52 31.66 29.82
C GLN A 72 -27.35 32.53 30.28
N ALA A 73 -26.36 32.63 29.39
CA ALA A 73 -25.23 33.54 29.53
C ALA A 73 -25.36 34.75 28.58
N MET A 74 -24.77 35.87 28.97
CA MET A 74 -24.70 37.08 28.14
C MET A 74 -23.38 37.81 28.35
N VAL A 75 -22.74 38.15 27.25
CA VAL A 75 -21.53 38.98 27.24
C VAL A 75 -21.86 40.46 27.31
N VAL A 76 -21.13 41.21 28.12
CA VAL A 76 -21.17 42.67 28.20
C VAL A 76 -19.84 43.21 27.68
N THR A 77 -19.89 43.99 26.58
CA THR A 77 -18.70 44.48 25.87
C THR A 77 -18.79 45.97 25.55
N PRO A 78 -17.67 46.72 25.48
CA PRO A 78 -17.64 48.09 24.96
C PRO A 78 -17.90 48.18 23.45
N SER A 79 -17.68 47.09 22.68
CA SER A 79 -17.79 47.10 21.22
C SER A 79 -18.22 45.73 20.69
N ILE A 80 -19.46 45.65 20.20
CA ILE A 80 -19.97 44.45 19.52
C ILE A 80 -19.15 44.15 18.26
N SER A 81 -18.73 45.17 17.51
CA SER A 81 -17.94 44.98 16.29
C SER A 81 -16.57 44.36 16.58
N THR A 82 -15.90 44.81 17.64
CA THR A 82 -14.60 44.26 18.04
C THR A 82 -14.78 42.85 18.58
N PHE A 83 -15.76 42.65 19.47
CA PHE A 83 -16.10 41.34 19.98
C PHE A 83 -16.46 40.34 18.87
N ASP A 84 -17.25 40.73 17.87
CA ASP A 84 -17.61 39.85 16.74
C ASP A 84 -16.40 39.53 15.85
N SER A 85 -15.50 40.49 15.68
CA SER A 85 -14.22 40.28 14.99
C SER A 85 -13.37 39.25 15.70
N ASP A 86 -13.40 39.21 17.03
CA ASP A 86 -12.62 38.30 17.87
C ASP A 86 -13.32 36.95 18.13
N TRP A 87 -14.66 36.90 18.24
CA TRP A 87 -15.39 35.70 18.68
C TRP A 87 -16.51 35.21 17.76
N GLY A 88 -16.88 35.97 16.74
CA GLY A 88 -17.88 35.62 15.74
C GLY A 88 -19.28 36.13 16.06
N THR A 89 -20.13 36.20 15.02
CA THR A 89 -21.52 36.67 15.13
C THR A 89 -22.43 35.52 15.53
N GLY A 90 -23.19 35.66 16.62
CA GLY A 90 -24.12 34.61 17.10
C GLY A 90 -24.15 34.42 18.61
N LYS A 91 -23.20 34.99 19.35
CA LYS A 91 -23.18 34.99 20.81
C LYS A 91 -24.12 36.05 21.40
N ARG A 92 -24.87 35.72 22.45
CA ARG A 92 -25.73 36.70 23.15
C ARG A 92 -24.86 37.74 23.84
N ARG A 93 -24.95 38.99 23.42
CA ARG A 93 -24.11 40.08 23.91
C ARG A 93 -24.82 41.42 23.85
N ILE A 94 -24.41 42.34 24.71
CA ILE A 94 -24.83 43.74 24.69
C ILE A 94 -23.63 44.67 24.60
N GLN A 95 -23.82 45.80 23.93
CA GLN A 95 -22.84 46.89 23.91
C GLN A 95 -23.19 47.94 24.97
N VAL A 96 -22.18 48.41 25.70
CA VAL A 96 -22.28 49.56 26.63
C VAL A 96 -21.32 50.67 26.22
N GLY A 97 -21.67 51.93 26.53
CA GLY A 97 -20.96 53.12 26.05
C GLY A 97 -19.78 53.57 26.93
N SER A 98 -19.92 53.58 28.26
CA SER A 98 -18.76 53.60 29.17
C SER A 98 -18.46 52.16 29.58
N PHE A 99 -17.20 51.74 29.53
CA PHE A 99 -16.73 50.45 30.05
C PHE A 99 -15.46 50.73 30.85
N PRO A 100 -15.38 50.28 32.12
CA PRO A 100 -14.17 50.48 32.90
C PRO A 100 -13.06 49.57 32.40
N THR A 101 -11.86 50.12 32.20
CA THR A 101 -10.66 49.33 31.94
C THR A 101 -10.43 48.36 33.08
N LEU A 102 -10.33 47.08 32.75
CA LEU A 102 -9.92 46.01 33.65
C LEU A 102 -8.40 46.11 33.81
N LEU A 103 -7.86 45.57 34.91
CA LEU A 103 -6.43 45.64 35.16
C LEU A 103 -5.82 44.28 34.84
N ASN A 104 -4.84 44.26 33.96
CA ASN A 104 -4.15 43.02 33.55
C ASN A 104 -3.41 42.41 34.75
N ASP A 105 -2.81 43.25 35.62
CA ASP A 105 -2.15 42.85 36.87
C ASP A 105 -2.59 43.75 38.06
N PRO A 106 -3.70 43.41 38.75
CA PRO A 106 -4.14 44.16 39.92
C PRO A 106 -3.22 43.94 41.12
N ALA A 107 -2.60 45.00 41.64
CA ALA A 107 -1.62 44.91 42.73
C ALA A 107 -2.26 44.60 44.11
N SER A 108 -3.59 44.72 44.23
CA SER A 108 -4.33 44.37 45.44
C SER A 108 -5.74 43.86 45.12
N ALA A 109 -6.35 43.11 46.05
CA ALA A 109 -7.74 42.66 45.92
C ALA A 109 -8.72 43.83 45.71
N SER A 110 -8.41 45.00 46.28
CA SER A 110 -9.21 46.21 46.08
C SER A 110 -9.12 46.75 44.65
N GLU A 111 -8.00 46.57 43.96
CA GLU A 111 -7.80 47.07 42.60
C GLU A 111 -8.47 46.18 41.55
N GLY A 112 -8.43 44.86 41.75
CA GLY A 112 -9.07 43.87 40.88
C GLY A 112 -10.56 43.63 41.16
N ARG A 113 -11.17 44.44 42.04
CA ARG A 113 -12.60 44.30 42.36
C ARG A 113 -13.48 44.74 41.19
N ILE A 114 -14.29 43.80 40.69
CA ILE A 114 -15.33 44.04 39.69
C ILE A 114 -16.67 43.53 40.20
N ALA A 115 -17.77 44.16 39.78
CA ALA A 115 -19.09 43.80 40.26
C ALA A 115 -20.18 44.14 39.25
N ILE A 116 -21.32 43.46 39.37
CA ILE A 116 -22.56 43.80 38.69
C ILE A 116 -23.60 44.28 39.70
N ARG A 117 -24.31 45.36 39.36
CA ARG A 117 -25.38 45.93 40.19
C ARG A 117 -26.67 46.14 39.41
N ASN A 118 -27.79 46.03 40.11
CA ASN A 118 -29.12 46.27 39.54
C ASN A 118 -29.42 47.77 39.36
N GLY A 119 -30.56 48.09 38.74
CA GLY A 119 -30.97 49.46 38.44
C GLY A 119 -31.21 50.38 39.66
N VAL A 120 -31.27 49.84 40.88
CA VAL A 120 -31.33 50.64 42.13
C VAL A 120 -29.97 50.72 42.85
N GLY A 121 -28.92 50.16 42.26
CA GLY A 121 -27.54 50.24 42.73
C GLY A 121 -27.09 49.12 43.67
N ALA A 122 -27.91 48.10 43.91
CA ALA A 122 -27.53 46.97 44.76
C ALA A 122 -26.64 45.98 43.99
N ILE A 123 -25.47 45.66 44.56
CA ILE A 123 -24.55 44.63 44.03
C ILE A 123 -25.27 43.28 44.03
N GLN A 124 -25.16 42.55 42.92
CA GLN A 124 -25.77 41.23 42.74
C GLN A 124 -24.69 40.13 42.78
N ASP A 125 -23.53 40.42 42.19
CA ASP A 125 -22.34 39.59 42.30
C ASP A 125 -21.07 40.46 42.20
N GLU A 126 -20.00 40.00 42.82
CA GLU A 126 -18.70 40.64 42.81
C GLU A 126 -17.54 39.67 42.96
N ILE A 127 -16.43 39.93 42.27
CA ILE A 127 -15.18 39.18 42.45
C ILE A 127 -14.00 40.13 42.58
N SER A 128 -12.88 39.62 43.09
CA SER A 128 -11.63 40.37 43.24
C SER A 128 -10.45 39.54 42.69
N TYR A 129 -10.29 39.56 41.36
CA TYR A 129 -9.20 38.82 40.69
C TYR A 129 -7.86 39.52 40.89
N ARG A 130 -6.78 38.74 41.02
CA ARG A 130 -5.37 39.21 41.11
C ARG A 130 -4.43 38.03 41.02
N TYR A 131 -3.14 38.20 40.72
CA TYR A 131 -2.19 37.09 40.60
C TYR A 131 -1.83 36.31 41.90
N GLU A 132 -2.44 36.65 43.03
CA GLU A 132 -2.23 36.01 44.34
C GLU A 132 -3.50 35.30 44.82
N ASN A 133 -3.36 34.43 45.82
CA ASN A 133 -4.48 33.71 46.46
C ASN A 133 -5.26 32.76 45.52
N GLY A 134 -4.56 32.10 44.60
CA GLY A 134 -5.10 30.99 43.80
C GLY A 134 -5.88 31.41 42.55
N TRP A 135 -5.98 32.70 42.25
CA TRP A 135 -6.54 33.19 40.98
C TRP A 135 -5.58 32.89 39.82
N PRO A 136 -6.11 32.62 38.61
CA PRO A 136 -5.29 32.37 37.43
C PRO A 136 -4.32 33.50 37.14
N ARG A 137 -3.11 33.13 36.68
CA ARG A 137 -2.17 34.07 36.06
C ARG A 137 -2.25 33.86 34.55
N THR A 138 -2.82 34.83 33.87
CA THR A 138 -2.57 35.03 32.43
C THR A 138 -1.65 36.23 32.39
N ASN A 139 -0.35 36.01 32.16
CA ASN A 139 0.63 37.09 32.16
C ASN A 139 1.28 37.16 30.78
N GLY A 140 1.23 38.34 30.15
CA GLY A 140 1.83 38.53 28.84
C GLY A 140 0.85 38.21 27.71
N ASN A 141 1.37 38.16 26.49
CA ASN A 141 0.62 38.05 25.25
C ASN A 141 -0.19 36.73 25.08
N ASP A 142 -0.66 36.08 26.15
CA ASP A 142 -1.32 34.76 26.11
C ASP A 142 -2.85 34.88 25.87
N GLY A 143 -3.45 36.06 26.12
CA GLY A 143 -4.81 36.44 25.70
C GLY A 143 -5.99 35.60 26.22
N ALA A 144 -5.79 34.76 27.23
CA ALA A 144 -6.85 33.89 27.77
C ALA A 144 -7.78 34.65 28.73
N SER A 145 -9.09 34.40 28.63
CA SER A 145 -10.04 34.79 29.67
C SER A 145 -9.85 33.91 30.91
N ILE A 146 -10.47 34.30 32.02
CA ILE A 146 -10.68 33.41 33.17
C ILE A 146 -12.16 33.06 33.27
N TYR A 147 -12.46 31.80 33.58
CA TYR A 147 -13.83 31.31 33.74
C TYR A 147 -14.03 30.63 35.10
N ALA A 148 -15.26 30.71 35.61
CA ALA A 148 -15.66 30.07 36.86
C ALA A 148 -15.96 28.59 36.64
N LEU A 149 -15.44 27.73 37.51
CA LEU A 149 -15.70 26.29 37.46
C LEU A 149 -17.15 25.97 37.86
N PRO A 150 -17.76 24.92 37.27
CA PRO A 150 -19.18 24.60 37.46
C PRO A 150 -19.64 24.48 38.91
N GLN A 151 -18.81 23.89 39.77
CA GLN A 151 -19.11 23.67 41.19
C GLN A 151 -19.08 24.95 42.04
N PHE A 152 -18.68 26.09 41.47
CA PHE A 152 -18.62 27.39 42.14
C PHE A 152 -19.51 28.45 41.46
N LEU A 153 -20.40 28.06 40.55
CA LEU A 153 -21.36 28.96 39.89
C LEU A 153 -22.47 29.42 40.86
N SER A 154 -22.13 30.30 41.78
CA SER A 154 -23.06 31.09 42.59
C SER A 154 -22.38 32.38 43.02
N SER A 155 -23.15 33.43 43.31
CA SER A 155 -22.66 34.79 43.64
C SER A 155 -21.93 34.94 44.99
N THR A 156 -21.56 33.82 45.60
CA THR A 156 -20.75 33.77 46.83
C THR A 156 -19.68 32.68 46.80
N ALA A 157 -19.77 31.75 45.84
CA ALA A 157 -18.81 30.64 45.71
C ALA A 157 -17.69 30.97 44.72
N ASN A 158 -17.91 31.94 43.81
CA ASN A 158 -16.92 32.40 42.83
C ASN A 158 -15.98 33.50 43.37
N ASP A 159 -16.11 33.94 44.62
CA ASP A 159 -15.28 35.01 45.20
C ASP A 159 -13.80 34.63 45.39
N GLY A 160 -13.50 33.34 45.44
CA GLY A 160 -12.16 32.80 45.69
C GLY A 160 -11.43 32.38 44.41
N GLY A 161 -10.13 32.64 44.33
CA GLY A 161 -9.34 32.32 43.12
C GLY A 161 -9.35 30.83 42.73
N GLY A 162 -9.45 29.92 43.70
CA GLY A 162 -9.59 28.48 43.44
C GLY A 162 -10.84 28.11 42.63
N ALA A 163 -11.84 28.99 42.55
CA ALA A 163 -13.03 28.82 41.72
C ALA A 163 -12.80 29.11 40.24
N TRP A 164 -11.67 29.70 39.86
CA TRP A 164 -11.41 30.18 38.51
C TRP A 164 -10.24 29.45 37.86
N ARG A 165 -10.29 29.29 36.54
CA ARG A 165 -9.19 28.77 35.71
C ARG A 165 -9.01 29.66 34.50
N PRO A 166 -7.79 29.75 33.93
CA PRO A 166 -7.64 30.35 32.62
C PRO A 166 -8.40 29.47 31.61
N SER A 167 -9.09 30.09 30.67
CA SER A 167 -9.72 29.39 29.56
C SER A 167 -8.66 28.66 28.75
N SER A 168 -8.95 27.41 28.41
CA SER A 168 -8.01 26.50 27.74
C SER A 168 -8.74 25.74 26.66
N GLN A 169 -8.10 25.56 25.51
CA GLN A 169 -8.76 25.04 24.33
C GLN A 169 -9.33 23.62 24.57
N GLY A 170 -10.54 23.36 24.08
CA GLY A 170 -11.19 22.06 24.20
C GLY A 170 -11.76 21.74 25.59
N LEU A 171 -11.62 22.67 26.54
CA LEU A 171 -12.21 22.59 27.88
C LEU A 171 -13.44 23.51 27.95
N TYR A 172 -14.59 22.97 28.35
CA TYR A 172 -15.81 23.75 28.61
C TYR A 172 -16.15 24.78 27.52
N GLY A 173 -16.09 24.37 26.26
CA GLY A 173 -16.49 25.21 25.13
C GLY A 173 -15.49 26.30 24.75
N ALA A 174 -14.35 26.40 25.42
CA ALA A 174 -13.28 27.30 25.01
C ALA A 174 -12.60 26.81 23.73
N TYR A 175 -12.34 27.74 22.82
CA TYR A 175 -11.69 27.49 21.53
C TYR A 175 -10.69 28.60 21.20
N TRP A 176 -9.83 28.33 20.23
CA TRP A 176 -8.85 29.26 19.70
C TRP A 176 -9.39 29.96 18.45
N ARG A 177 -9.09 31.25 18.28
CA ARG A 177 -9.45 31.99 17.05
C ARG A 177 -8.34 32.94 16.63
N GLY A 178 -7.52 32.51 15.67
CA GLY A 178 -6.51 33.35 15.06
C GLY A 178 -7.10 34.39 14.09
N ALA A 179 -6.71 35.64 14.24
CA ALA A 179 -6.78 36.64 13.17
C ALA A 179 -5.39 37.22 12.90
N GLY A 180 -4.81 36.95 11.73
CA GLY A 180 -3.70 37.76 11.18
C GLY A 180 -2.28 37.49 11.70
N GLY A 181 -1.97 36.27 12.14
CA GLY A 181 -0.57 35.81 12.20
C GLY A 181 0.17 35.94 13.53
N GLU A 182 -0.42 36.52 14.58
CA GLU A 182 0.16 36.50 15.95
C GLU A 182 -0.93 36.41 17.06
N SER A 183 -2.12 35.84 16.79
CA SER A 183 -3.33 36.04 17.63
C SER A 183 -3.82 34.80 18.42
N GLU A 184 -3.45 34.66 19.70
CA GLU A 184 -3.98 33.78 20.75
C GLU A 184 -5.03 34.53 21.60
N ASN A 185 -6.31 34.13 21.51
CA ASN A 185 -7.24 34.40 22.61
C ASN A 185 -8.04 33.12 22.88
N HIS A 186 -7.98 32.63 24.12
CA HIS A 186 -8.73 31.46 24.58
C HIS A 186 -9.91 31.91 25.43
N ALA A 187 -11.14 31.66 24.97
CA ALA A 187 -12.35 31.98 25.73
C ALA A 187 -13.54 31.13 25.31
N SER A 188 -14.57 31.11 26.16
CA SER A 188 -15.82 30.37 25.96
C SER A 188 -17.07 31.26 25.89
N PRO A 189 -17.06 32.42 25.21
CA PRO A 189 -18.15 33.38 25.33
C PRO A 189 -19.48 32.80 24.86
N GLY A 190 -20.50 32.99 25.68
CA GLY A 190 -21.85 32.48 25.54
C GLY A 190 -22.02 31.03 26.01
N PHE A 191 -20.98 30.38 26.55
CA PHE A 191 -21.03 29.01 27.06
C PHE A 191 -20.60 28.96 28.53
N VAL A 192 -21.49 28.44 29.38
CA VAL A 192 -21.21 28.25 30.81
C VAL A 192 -21.37 26.77 31.14
N ALA A 193 -20.29 26.15 31.58
CA ALA A 193 -20.32 24.77 32.05
C ALA A 193 -21.02 24.69 33.41
N THR A 194 -22.14 23.98 33.47
CA THR A 194 -22.93 23.81 34.71
C THR A 194 -22.71 22.46 35.37
N GLN A 195 -21.96 21.57 34.73
CA GLN A 195 -21.66 20.23 35.22
C GLN A 195 -20.18 20.09 35.55
N GLN A 196 -19.90 19.77 36.82
CA GLN A 196 -18.56 19.39 37.26
C GLN A 196 -18.12 18.09 36.55
N GLN A 197 -16.85 18.04 36.10
CA GLN A 197 -16.28 16.80 35.60
C GLN A 197 -16.09 15.79 36.74
N ALA A 198 -16.32 14.52 36.45
CA ALA A 198 -15.97 13.43 37.35
C ALA A 198 -14.44 13.32 37.51
N PRO A 199 -13.94 12.67 38.59
CA PRO A 199 -12.53 12.31 38.69
C PRO A 199 -12.03 11.59 37.44
N PHE A 200 -10.76 11.82 37.08
CA PHE A 200 -10.13 11.20 35.91
C PHE A 200 -9.61 9.82 36.30
N GLU A 201 -10.46 8.83 36.11
CA GLU A 201 -10.21 7.40 36.38
C GLU A 201 -10.03 6.65 35.05
N PRO A 202 -9.36 5.48 35.04
CA PRO A 202 -9.23 4.65 33.84
C PRO A 202 -10.60 4.17 33.34
N SER A 203 -10.71 3.92 32.03
CA SER A 203 -11.91 3.26 31.49
C SER A 203 -12.05 1.85 32.08
N PRO A 204 -13.28 1.38 32.40
CA PRO A 204 -13.48 0.07 33.05
C PRO A 204 -12.98 -1.14 32.25
N ASP A 205 -12.84 -0.96 30.94
CA ASP A 205 -12.43 -1.90 29.91
C ASP A 205 -11.03 -1.59 29.36
N ALA A 206 -10.24 -0.74 30.03
CA ALA A 206 -8.85 -0.49 29.65
C ALA A 206 -7.94 -1.65 30.07
N ALA A 207 -7.33 -2.34 29.10
CA ALA A 207 -6.35 -3.39 29.36
C ALA A 207 -5.02 -2.79 29.83
N TRP A 208 -4.53 -1.76 29.14
CA TRP A 208 -3.32 -1.02 29.51
C TRP A 208 -3.30 0.37 28.85
N SER A 209 -2.37 1.23 29.26
CA SER A 209 -2.27 2.59 28.72
C SER A 209 -0.86 2.99 28.30
N MET A 210 -0.76 3.92 27.35
CA MET A 210 0.43 4.74 27.12
C MET A 210 0.14 6.22 27.34
N VAL A 211 1.14 6.99 27.75
CA VAL A 211 1.00 8.44 27.97
C VAL A 211 1.86 9.21 26.97
N ILE A 212 1.29 10.22 26.33
CA ILE A 212 1.97 11.11 25.39
C ILE A 212 2.10 12.49 26.03
N MET A 213 3.33 12.94 26.21
CA MET A 213 3.68 14.25 26.74
C MET A 213 4.11 15.18 25.60
N PRO A 214 3.48 16.36 25.46
CA PRO A 214 3.79 17.29 24.38
C PRO A 214 5.09 18.07 24.66
N ASP A 215 5.36 19.07 23.84
CA ASP A 215 6.39 20.09 23.96
C ASP A 215 6.51 20.68 25.39
N ILE A 216 7.63 20.42 26.08
CA ILE A 216 7.85 20.81 27.48
C ILE A 216 8.76 22.04 27.64
N GLN A 217 9.21 22.65 26.54
CA GLN A 217 10.27 23.65 26.54
C GLN A 217 9.95 24.90 27.37
N ASN A 218 8.66 25.25 27.49
CA ASN A 218 8.23 26.36 28.35
C ASN A 218 8.24 26.02 29.84
N TYR A 219 8.05 24.74 30.22
CA TYR A 219 8.16 24.32 31.62
C TYR A 219 9.60 24.34 32.13
N THR A 220 10.55 24.05 31.24
CA THR A 220 11.96 23.91 31.59
C THR A 220 12.73 25.23 31.57
N SER A 221 12.25 26.24 30.82
CA SER A 221 12.99 27.48 30.54
C SER A 221 12.58 28.71 31.38
N ARG A 222 11.40 28.71 31.99
CA ARG A 222 10.84 29.92 32.64
C ARG A 222 11.24 30.06 34.11
N ASN A 223 10.55 29.39 35.02
CA ASN A 223 10.77 29.51 36.47
C ASN A 223 10.28 28.28 37.24
N ASP A 224 10.53 28.23 38.55
CA ASP A 224 10.19 27.10 39.42
C ASP A 224 8.70 26.72 39.39
N SER A 225 7.78 27.69 39.22
CA SER A 225 6.35 27.36 39.18
C SER A 225 5.97 26.62 37.90
N HIS A 226 6.62 26.91 36.77
CA HIS A 226 6.42 26.18 35.52
C HIS A 226 7.07 24.79 35.58
N LEU A 227 8.27 24.67 36.16
CA LEU A 227 8.91 23.36 36.37
C LEU A 227 8.06 22.45 37.27
N ASN A 228 7.35 23.02 38.25
CA ASN A 228 6.43 22.25 39.09
C ASN A 228 5.22 21.69 38.32
N ILE A 229 4.85 22.26 37.16
CA ILE A 229 3.81 21.71 36.29
C ILE A 229 4.32 20.42 35.63
N LEU A 230 5.54 20.44 35.06
CA LEU A 230 6.19 19.24 34.51
C LEU A 230 6.38 18.15 35.58
N LYS A 231 6.82 18.54 36.78
CA LYS A 231 6.90 17.62 37.92
C LYS A 231 5.53 17.08 38.32
N GLY A 232 4.48 17.89 38.25
CA GLY A 232 3.10 17.47 38.48
C GLY A 232 2.65 16.41 37.48
N GLN A 233 2.98 16.55 36.19
CA GLN A 233 2.66 15.55 35.17
C GLN A 233 3.37 14.23 35.45
N THR A 234 4.69 14.26 35.64
CA THR A 234 5.48 13.04 35.88
C THR A 234 5.17 12.39 37.23
N GLN A 235 4.84 13.18 38.25
CA GLN A 235 4.39 12.66 39.54
C GLN A 235 3.01 12.01 39.43
N TRP A 236 2.08 12.60 38.68
CA TRP A 236 0.77 11.97 38.42
C TRP A 236 0.93 10.62 37.72
N ILE A 237 1.77 10.54 36.67
CA ILE A 237 2.05 9.28 35.95
C ILE A 237 2.60 8.22 36.91
N LYS A 238 3.54 8.61 37.79
CA LYS A 238 4.09 7.70 38.80
C LYS A 238 3.04 7.20 39.78
N ASP A 239 2.17 8.09 40.28
CA ASP A 239 1.16 7.75 41.28
C ASP A 239 0.03 6.88 40.70
N HIS A 240 -0.26 7.03 39.40
CA HIS A 240 -1.35 6.31 38.70
C HIS A 240 -0.84 5.21 37.77
N LYS A 241 0.46 4.85 37.84
CA LYS A 241 1.11 3.82 37.03
C LYS A 241 0.36 2.49 37.05
N ASP A 242 -0.02 2.04 38.24
CA ASP A 242 -0.69 0.76 38.43
C ASP A 242 -2.20 0.87 38.15
N GLU A 243 -2.81 1.99 38.50
CA GLU A 243 -4.25 2.25 38.30
C GLU A 243 -4.63 2.27 36.82
N PHE A 244 -3.87 3.00 35.99
CA PHE A 244 -4.07 3.07 34.54
C PHE A 244 -3.28 1.99 33.78
N ASN A 245 -2.54 1.13 34.50
CA ASN A 245 -1.64 0.15 33.92
C ASN A 245 -0.73 0.75 32.82
N ILE A 246 -0.10 1.89 33.12
CA ILE A 246 0.70 2.66 32.15
C ILE A 246 1.96 1.90 31.79
N GLN A 247 2.19 1.54 30.52
CA GLN A 247 3.36 0.75 30.13
C GLN A 247 4.52 1.58 29.62
N VAL A 248 4.24 2.72 28.99
CA VAL A 248 5.25 3.57 28.37
C VAL A 248 4.81 5.03 28.33
N VAL A 249 5.78 5.94 28.42
CA VAL A 249 5.58 7.37 28.22
C VAL A 249 6.36 7.83 26.98
N LEU A 250 5.71 8.53 26.06
CA LEU A 250 6.35 9.13 24.88
C LEU A 250 6.38 10.66 25.05
N GLN A 251 7.51 11.29 24.78
CA GLN A 251 7.66 12.74 24.81
C GLN A 251 8.01 13.25 23.40
N GLU A 252 7.21 14.17 22.88
CA GLU A 252 7.16 14.55 21.46
C GLU A 252 8.29 15.50 20.99
N GLY A 253 9.29 15.79 21.83
CA GLY A 253 10.39 16.70 21.51
C GLY A 253 10.23 18.10 22.09
N ASP A 254 11.13 19.01 21.71
CA ASP A 254 11.31 20.32 22.35
C ASP A 254 11.39 20.19 23.87
N ILE A 255 12.45 19.49 24.28
CA ILE A 255 12.81 19.24 25.68
C ILE A 255 13.21 20.55 26.36
N THR A 256 13.90 21.41 25.61
CA THR A 256 14.38 22.71 26.05
C THR A 256 14.04 23.80 25.07
N ASN A 257 14.00 25.05 25.52
CA ASN A 257 13.67 26.17 24.62
C ASN A 257 14.92 26.72 23.89
N ASN A 258 16.10 26.16 24.19
CA ASN A 258 17.38 26.49 23.57
C ASN A 258 18.42 25.45 24.01
N ASN A 259 18.96 24.72 23.04
CA ASN A 259 19.96 23.67 23.21
C ASN A 259 21.19 24.08 24.05
N THR A 260 21.60 25.35 24.03
CA THR A 260 22.83 25.80 24.69
C THR A 260 22.67 26.13 26.18
N GLN A 261 21.45 26.14 26.71
CA GLN A 261 21.16 26.51 28.11
C GLN A 261 21.23 25.29 29.02
N SER A 262 22.33 25.13 29.76
CA SER A 262 22.55 23.97 30.64
C SER A 262 21.49 23.81 31.73
N ASP A 263 21.00 24.92 32.27
CA ASP A 263 20.02 24.90 33.37
C ASP A 263 18.67 24.36 32.89
N TRP A 264 18.29 24.61 31.63
CA TRP A 264 17.02 24.13 31.06
C TRP A 264 17.07 22.61 30.83
N TRP A 265 18.22 22.09 30.37
CA TRP A 265 18.45 20.65 30.29
C TRP A 265 18.46 19.97 31.67
N ALA A 266 19.05 20.62 32.68
CA ALA A 266 19.03 20.12 34.04
C ALA A 266 17.60 20.05 34.59
N ASN A 267 16.78 21.08 34.34
CA ASN A 267 15.36 21.11 34.71
C ASN A 267 14.56 20.00 34.00
N ALA A 268 14.77 19.79 32.71
CA ALA A 268 14.13 18.72 31.95
C ALA A 268 14.46 17.35 32.53
N ARG A 269 15.75 17.09 32.77
CA ARG A 269 16.23 15.86 33.42
C ARG A 269 15.63 15.68 34.80
N GLU A 270 15.58 16.74 35.61
CA GLU A 270 14.99 16.71 36.94
C GLU A 270 13.51 16.32 36.87
N GLY A 271 12.72 16.97 36.02
CA GLY A 271 11.30 16.67 35.83
C GLY A 271 11.06 15.21 35.41
N MET A 272 11.76 14.75 34.38
CA MET A 272 11.57 13.39 33.83
C MET A 272 12.12 12.29 34.74
N SER A 273 13.15 12.58 35.56
CA SER A 273 13.78 11.57 36.44
C SER A 273 12.84 10.93 37.45
N THR A 274 11.70 11.56 37.74
CA THR A 274 10.61 11.01 38.56
C THR A 274 10.16 9.63 38.07
N LEU A 275 10.25 9.37 36.76
CA LEU A 275 9.82 8.14 36.10
C LEU A 275 10.89 7.03 36.08
N ASN A 276 12.15 7.34 36.44
CA ASN A 276 13.24 6.37 36.40
C ASN A 276 12.96 5.17 37.32
N GLY A 277 12.91 3.96 36.74
CA GLY A 277 12.60 2.73 37.47
C GLY A 277 11.11 2.52 37.79
N VAL A 278 10.23 3.39 37.30
CA VAL A 278 8.76 3.28 37.47
C VAL A 278 8.08 2.90 36.16
N VAL A 279 8.37 3.66 35.09
CA VAL A 279 7.85 3.43 33.73
C VAL A 279 8.96 3.80 32.73
N PRO A 280 9.16 3.03 31.64
CA PRO A 280 10.07 3.46 30.58
C PRO A 280 9.50 4.71 29.89
N TYR A 281 10.39 5.63 29.51
CA TYR A 281 10.03 6.78 28.69
C TYR A 281 10.93 6.88 27.47
N VAL A 282 10.35 7.33 26.37
CA VAL A 282 11.00 7.54 25.07
C VAL A 282 10.80 9.00 24.69
N VAL A 283 11.87 9.66 24.24
CA VAL A 283 11.89 11.12 24.03
C VAL A 283 12.44 11.39 22.64
N ALA A 284 11.65 12.08 21.80
CA ALA A 284 12.13 12.66 20.55
C ALA A 284 12.89 13.96 20.81
N THR A 285 13.62 14.45 19.80
CA THR A 285 14.26 15.78 19.85
C THR A 285 13.49 16.75 18.96
N GLY A 286 13.25 17.97 19.44
CA GLY A 286 12.61 19.03 18.64
C GLY A 286 13.56 20.09 18.12
N ASN A 287 13.06 21.10 17.40
CA ASN A 287 13.88 22.14 16.77
C ASN A 287 14.69 22.95 17.80
N HIS A 288 14.16 23.15 19.00
CA HIS A 288 14.85 23.91 20.05
C HIS A 288 15.96 23.12 20.74
N ASP A 289 15.99 21.80 20.56
CA ASP A 289 17.02 20.91 21.10
C ASP A 289 18.28 20.83 20.23
N TYR A 290 18.34 21.62 19.16
CA TYR A 290 19.51 21.78 18.29
C TYR A 290 20.00 23.24 18.26
N ASN A 291 21.24 23.44 17.80
CA ASN A 291 21.80 24.79 17.67
C ASN A 291 21.21 25.51 16.45
N THR A 292 20.40 26.55 16.68
CA THR A 292 19.84 27.37 15.62
C THR A 292 20.90 28.19 14.87
N GLY A 293 20.77 28.30 13.54
CA GLY A 293 21.63 29.14 12.71
C GLY A 293 23.06 28.63 12.49
N GLN A 294 23.36 27.38 12.87
CA GLN A 294 24.61 26.69 12.50
C GLN A 294 24.28 25.42 11.72
N PRO A 295 24.90 25.17 10.55
CA PRO A 295 24.68 23.93 9.83
C PRO A 295 25.15 22.73 10.67
N GLY A 296 24.22 21.90 11.15
CA GLY A 296 24.50 20.63 11.83
C GLY A 296 23.44 20.15 12.83
N ARG A 297 23.45 18.84 13.13
CA ARG A 297 22.53 18.16 14.06
C ARG A 297 23.12 18.02 15.47
N ASN A 298 23.64 19.12 15.99
CA ASN A 298 24.29 19.18 17.31
C ASN A 298 23.24 19.38 18.41
N THR A 299 23.06 18.36 19.26
CA THR A 299 22.14 18.39 20.42
C THR A 299 22.86 18.00 21.71
N GLN A 300 22.39 18.53 22.85
CA GLN A 300 22.81 18.12 24.19
C GLN A 300 22.02 16.92 24.73
N TYR A 301 21.06 16.35 23.97
CA TYR A 301 20.19 15.28 24.44
C TYR A 301 20.95 14.13 25.13
N ASN A 302 21.94 13.53 24.47
CA ASN A 302 22.74 12.43 25.06
C ASN A 302 23.70 12.84 26.18
N THR A 303 23.93 14.14 26.39
CA THR A 303 24.69 14.63 27.55
C THR A 303 23.87 14.48 28.82
N TYR A 304 22.57 14.77 28.76
CA TYR A 304 21.68 14.84 29.92
C TYR A 304 20.77 13.61 30.09
N PHE A 305 20.42 12.95 28.99
CA PHE A 305 19.61 11.74 28.99
C PHE A 305 20.40 10.57 28.44
N LYS A 306 20.49 9.51 29.24
CA LYS A 306 21.15 8.26 28.86
C LYS A 306 20.20 7.11 29.08
N ALA A 307 20.28 6.09 28.24
CA ALA A 307 19.51 4.85 28.44
C ALA A 307 19.72 4.28 29.85
N THR A 308 20.92 4.44 30.43
CA THR A 308 21.27 3.97 31.78
C THR A 308 20.60 4.74 32.91
N ASP A 309 20.02 5.92 32.68
CA ASP A 309 19.32 6.67 33.72
C ASP A 309 18.04 5.95 34.17
N ASN A 310 17.38 5.20 33.28
CA ASN A 310 16.20 4.41 33.56
C ASN A 310 16.44 2.91 33.28
N PRO A 311 16.45 2.02 34.29
CA PRO A 311 16.70 0.59 34.08
C PRO A 311 15.62 -0.10 33.22
N LEU A 312 14.42 0.49 33.08
CA LEU A 312 13.37 -0.03 32.21
C LEU A 312 13.58 0.31 30.74
N VAL A 313 14.47 1.26 30.43
CA VAL A 313 14.92 1.58 29.06
C VAL A 313 16.24 0.89 28.75
N ASN A 314 17.15 0.83 29.73
CA ASN A 314 18.51 0.31 29.55
C ASN A 314 18.55 -1.16 29.06
N PRO A 315 19.14 -1.45 27.88
CA PRO A 315 19.22 -2.80 27.36
C PRO A 315 20.05 -3.73 28.27
N ALA A 316 21.04 -3.20 28.99
CA ALA A 316 21.88 -3.98 29.90
C ALA A 316 21.12 -4.55 31.11
N THR A 317 19.93 -4.01 31.41
CA THR A 317 19.03 -4.50 32.47
C THR A 317 17.78 -5.18 31.90
N GLY A 318 17.76 -5.47 30.60
CA GLY A 318 16.59 -6.06 29.92
C GLY A 318 15.50 -5.04 29.58
N GLY A 319 15.83 -3.74 29.58
CA GLY A 319 14.91 -2.67 29.22
C GLY A 319 14.48 -2.69 27.75
N ILE A 320 13.58 -1.77 27.41
CA ILE A 320 12.87 -1.80 26.13
C ILE A 320 13.71 -1.33 24.94
N LEU A 321 14.81 -0.59 25.13
CA LEU A 321 15.68 -0.16 24.01
C LEU A 321 16.32 -1.37 23.34
N LYS A 322 16.19 -1.49 22.02
CA LYS A 322 16.76 -2.60 21.24
C LYS A 322 17.92 -2.19 20.36
N GLY A 323 17.94 -0.94 19.90
CA GLY A 323 19.09 -0.41 19.17
C GLY A 323 18.96 1.06 18.80
N THR A 324 20.07 1.60 18.31
CA THR A 324 20.20 2.99 17.88
C THR A 324 20.88 3.04 16.51
N PHE A 325 20.57 4.05 15.70
CA PHE A 325 21.20 4.23 14.39
C PHE A 325 22.70 4.53 14.56
N GLU A 326 23.02 5.59 15.29
CA GLU A 326 24.37 5.81 15.80
C GLU A 326 24.54 5.10 17.16
N PRO A 327 25.56 4.24 17.36
CA PRO A 327 25.72 3.48 18.59
C PRO A 327 25.75 4.36 19.85
N GLY A 328 24.79 4.11 20.76
CA GLY A 328 24.70 4.79 22.05
C GLY A 328 24.06 6.18 22.03
N ARG A 329 23.50 6.60 20.90
CA ARG A 329 22.83 7.89 20.70
C ARG A 329 21.32 7.71 20.56
N LEU A 330 20.54 8.40 21.39
CA LEU A 330 19.10 8.18 21.53
C LEU A 330 18.22 9.00 20.57
N GLU A 331 18.78 9.94 19.80
CA GLU A 331 18.03 10.75 18.82
C GLU A 331 17.35 9.88 17.76
N ASN A 332 17.96 8.74 17.42
CA ASN A 332 17.47 7.79 16.44
C ASN A 332 17.55 6.38 17.05
N ALA A 333 16.47 5.94 17.67
CA ALA A 333 16.41 4.72 18.45
C ALA A 333 15.12 3.95 18.21
N TYR A 334 15.17 2.63 18.43
CA TYR A 334 13.97 1.81 18.44
C TYR A 334 13.88 0.96 19.71
N PHE A 335 12.65 0.78 20.17
CA PHE A 335 12.30 0.17 21.43
C PHE A 335 11.23 -0.90 21.17
N ALA A 336 11.30 -2.02 21.88
CA ALA A 336 10.30 -3.08 21.73
C ALA A 336 9.98 -3.75 23.06
N PHE A 337 8.71 -4.09 23.24
CA PHE A 337 8.19 -4.81 24.40
C PHE A 337 6.86 -5.51 24.06
N THR A 338 6.57 -6.59 24.79
CA THR A 338 5.25 -7.21 24.77
C THR A 338 4.35 -6.50 25.79
N ALA A 339 3.23 -5.95 25.34
CA ALA A 339 2.24 -5.32 26.20
C ALA A 339 1.44 -6.37 27.01
N PRO A 340 0.73 -5.97 28.08
CA PRO A 340 -0.01 -6.89 28.96
C PRO A 340 -1.08 -7.75 28.27
N ASP A 341 -1.65 -7.26 27.17
CA ASP A 341 -2.63 -7.95 26.31
C ASP A 341 -1.98 -8.95 25.33
N GLY A 342 -0.64 -9.03 25.29
CA GLY A 342 0.12 -9.88 24.37
C GLY A 342 0.54 -9.18 23.08
N ARG A 343 0.19 -7.90 22.87
CA ARG A 343 0.61 -7.14 21.69
C ARG A 343 2.11 -6.89 21.69
N GLU A 344 2.79 -7.23 20.60
CA GLU A 344 4.20 -6.86 20.40
C GLU A 344 4.26 -5.40 19.92
N MET A 345 4.89 -4.52 20.71
CA MET A 345 5.03 -3.10 20.38
C MET A 345 6.42 -2.81 19.83
N LEU A 346 6.49 -2.00 18.76
CA LEU A 346 7.74 -1.49 18.18
C LEU A 346 7.70 0.03 18.05
N ILE A 347 8.44 0.75 18.88
CA ILE A 347 8.43 2.21 18.90
C ILE A 347 9.72 2.74 18.28
N PHE A 348 9.60 3.58 17.27
CA PHE A 348 10.71 4.37 16.71
C PHE A 348 10.65 5.79 17.28
N SER A 349 11.77 6.25 17.85
CA SER A 349 11.98 7.65 18.14
C SER A 349 13.06 8.17 17.21
N LEU A 350 12.66 9.04 16.28
CA LEU A 350 13.56 9.60 15.28
C LEU A 350 13.73 11.10 15.52
N GLU A 351 14.91 11.59 15.14
CA GLU A 351 15.23 13.01 15.20
C GLU A 351 14.20 13.86 14.44
N MET A 352 14.10 15.15 14.76
CA MET A 352 13.35 16.05 13.89
C MET A 352 13.96 16.03 12.48
N TRP A 353 13.10 15.91 11.47
CA TRP A 353 13.49 15.76 10.07
C TRP A 353 14.49 14.63 9.85
N PRO A 354 14.10 13.36 10.07
CA PRO A 354 15.01 12.23 9.91
C PRO A 354 15.70 12.24 8.54
N ARG A 355 17.01 12.05 8.53
CA ARG A 355 17.80 11.94 7.28
C ARG A 355 17.40 10.70 6.49
N ASP A 356 17.58 10.70 5.17
CA ASP A 356 17.23 9.54 4.32
C ASP A 356 17.88 8.22 4.76
N ASN A 357 19.12 8.27 5.27
CA ASN A 357 19.81 7.10 5.80
C ASN A 357 19.21 6.60 7.12
N VAL A 358 18.69 7.49 7.97
CA VAL A 358 17.94 7.14 9.18
C VAL A 358 16.61 6.51 8.80
N VAL A 359 15.89 7.10 7.84
CA VAL A 359 14.63 6.55 7.32
C VAL A 359 14.83 5.15 6.74
N THR A 360 15.87 4.99 5.91
CA THR A 360 16.25 3.70 5.32
C THR A 360 16.59 2.68 6.41
N TRP A 361 17.31 3.10 7.45
CA TRP A 361 17.63 2.24 8.59
C TRP A 361 16.38 1.83 9.37
N ALA A 362 15.51 2.78 9.72
CA ALA A 362 14.28 2.51 10.46
C ALA A 362 13.38 1.55 9.68
N LYS A 363 13.23 1.77 8.37
CA LYS A 363 12.54 0.85 7.44
C LYS A 363 13.14 -0.55 7.49
N GLY A 364 14.46 -0.67 7.38
CA GLY A 364 15.15 -1.96 7.44
C GLY A 364 15.06 -2.65 8.81
N VAL A 365 14.87 -1.91 9.91
CA VAL A 365 14.57 -2.50 11.23
C VAL A 365 13.13 -2.99 11.27
N ALA A 366 12.16 -2.17 10.88
CA ALA A 366 10.75 -2.49 10.95
C ALA A 366 10.36 -3.71 10.07
N GLN A 367 11.08 -3.92 8.96
CA GLN A 367 10.90 -5.05 8.05
C GLN A 367 11.59 -6.35 8.51
N GLN A 368 12.25 -6.38 9.68
CA GLN A 368 12.86 -7.62 10.16
C GLN A 368 11.78 -8.64 10.54
N PRO A 369 11.96 -9.93 10.25
CA PRO A 369 10.93 -10.96 10.48
C PRO A 369 10.40 -10.99 11.92
N GLN A 370 11.23 -10.72 12.93
CA GLN A 370 10.77 -10.72 14.32
C GLN A 370 9.85 -9.54 14.70
N TYR A 371 9.70 -8.54 13.82
CA TYR A 371 8.85 -7.36 14.02
C TYR A 371 7.69 -7.29 13.01
N ALA A 372 7.55 -8.27 12.13
CA ALA A 372 6.54 -8.26 11.07
C ALA A 372 5.10 -8.10 11.62
N ASP A 373 4.83 -8.71 12.79
CA ASP A 373 3.52 -8.67 13.46
C ASP A 373 3.46 -7.67 14.63
N SER A 374 4.44 -6.76 14.76
CA SER A 374 4.45 -5.77 15.83
C SER A 374 3.61 -4.55 15.47
N THR A 375 2.82 -4.03 16.41
CA THR A 375 2.21 -2.69 16.27
C THR A 375 3.31 -1.63 16.38
N ALA A 376 3.66 -1.04 15.24
CA ALA A 376 4.72 -0.06 15.15
C ALA A 376 4.20 1.38 15.34
N VAL A 377 4.99 2.17 16.05
CA VAL A 377 4.71 3.57 16.40
C VAL A 377 5.87 4.45 15.96
N LEU A 378 5.57 5.52 15.23
CA LEU A 378 6.56 6.56 14.93
C LEU A 378 6.39 7.77 15.86
N LEU A 379 7.42 8.06 16.64
CA LEU A 379 7.55 9.29 17.43
C LEU A 379 8.60 10.20 16.78
N THR A 380 8.18 11.36 16.29
CA THR A 380 9.05 12.39 15.75
C THR A 380 8.43 13.77 15.98
N HIS A 381 9.25 14.82 16.00
CA HIS A 381 8.77 16.12 16.46
C HIS A 381 7.87 16.85 15.45
N ALA A 382 8.27 16.93 14.18
CA ALA A 382 7.55 17.63 13.13
C ALA A 382 7.02 16.65 12.08
N TYR A 383 5.69 16.51 12.01
CA TYR A 383 5.03 15.53 11.14
C TYR A 383 3.67 16.04 10.61
N LEU A 384 2.70 16.34 11.48
CA LEU A 384 1.42 16.97 11.09
C LEU A 384 1.41 18.49 11.29
N ASN A 385 0.51 19.17 10.58
CA ASN A 385 0.02 20.52 10.88
C ASN A 385 -1.20 20.46 11.82
N SER A 386 -1.65 21.62 12.33
CA SER A 386 -2.95 21.70 13.01
C SER A 386 -4.08 21.26 12.07
N GLY A 387 -4.96 20.36 12.52
CA GLY A 387 -5.97 19.72 11.66
C GLY A 387 -5.48 18.40 11.07
N ASP A 388 -5.61 18.23 9.76
CA ASP A 388 -5.35 16.98 9.04
C ASP A 388 -4.26 17.08 7.95
N GLY A 389 -3.55 18.21 7.83
CA GLY A 389 -2.48 18.39 6.84
C GLY A 389 -1.12 17.87 7.33
N TYR A 390 -0.24 17.48 6.41
CA TYR A 390 1.18 17.25 6.70
C TYR A 390 1.93 18.58 6.86
N TRP A 391 2.93 18.57 7.72
CA TRP A 391 3.87 19.69 7.88
C TRP A 391 4.98 19.64 6.82
N ASN A 392 5.44 20.81 6.33
CA ASN A 392 6.42 20.94 5.24
C ASN A 392 7.70 21.67 5.68
N ALA A 393 8.87 21.11 5.37
CA ALA A 393 10.18 21.63 5.79
C ALA A 393 10.60 22.97 5.13
N GLY A 394 9.96 23.38 4.04
CA GLY A 394 10.29 24.61 3.32
C GLY A 394 10.18 25.89 4.15
N GLU A 395 9.43 25.87 5.26
CA GLU A 395 9.22 27.02 6.15
C GLU A 395 10.36 27.23 7.16
N GLU A 396 11.17 26.20 7.46
CA GLU A 396 12.19 26.25 8.52
C GLU A 396 13.58 25.73 8.11
N ALA A 397 13.91 25.74 6.82
CA ALA A 397 15.19 25.23 6.26
C ALA A 397 16.48 25.89 6.84
N TYR A 398 16.35 26.83 7.80
CA TYR A 398 17.44 27.45 8.54
C TYR A 398 17.85 26.70 9.83
N VAL A 399 17.07 25.70 10.28
CA VAL A 399 17.32 24.97 11.54
C VAL A 399 18.30 23.80 11.35
N MET A 400 18.12 22.98 10.31
CA MET A 400 19.00 21.85 9.97
C MET A 400 19.13 21.68 8.45
N ASP A 401 20.26 21.12 8.00
CA ASP A 401 20.48 20.83 6.58
C ASP A 401 19.89 19.46 6.20
N GLY A 402 18.92 19.48 5.28
CA GLY A 402 18.23 18.30 4.76
C GLY A 402 17.40 17.51 5.79
N GLY A 403 16.66 16.52 5.29
CA GLY A 403 15.80 15.63 6.09
C GLY A 403 14.45 15.39 5.44
N ASN A 404 13.62 14.58 6.10
CA ASN A 404 12.30 14.22 5.63
C ASN A 404 11.21 14.94 6.44
N ASP A 405 10.30 15.62 5.75
CA ASP A 405 9.08 16.19 6.34
C ASP A 405 7.99 15.12 6.58
N GLY A 406 6.82 15.51 7.08
CA GLY A 406 5.75 14.56 7.40
C GLY A 406 5.28 13.76 6.19
N GLN A 407 5.10 14.41 5.04
CA GLN A 407 4.65 13.75 3.81
C GLN A 407 5.72 12.78 3.27
N GLN A 408 7.00 13.13 3.40
CA GLN A 408 8.11 12.27 3.01
C GLN A 408 8.28 11.09 3.98
N LEU A 409 8.09 11.29 5.28
CA LEU A 409 8.09 10.21 6.26
C LEU A 409 6.91 9.25 6.04
N TRP A 410 5.73 9.77 5.70
CA TRP A 410 4.61 8.95 5.25
C TRP A 410 5.02 8.06 4.08
N THR A 411 5.42 8.67 2.96
CA THR A 411 5.69 7.95 1.70
C THR A 411 6.96 7.07 1.72
N LYS A 412 7.95 7.36 2.58
CA LYS A 412 9.22 6.62 2.62
C LYS A 412 9.33 5.62 3.76
N LEU A 413 8.51 5.75 4.81
CA LEU A 413 8.58 4.89 6.00
C LEU A 413 7.21 4.32 6.40
N VAL A 414 6.26 5.18 6.74
CA VAL A 414 5.03 4.76 7.43
C VAL A 414 4.10 3.99 6.49
N ASP A 415 3.84 4.53 5.30
CA ASP A 415 2.98 3.91 4.29
C ASP A 415 3.57 2.62 3.69
N VAL A 416 4.90 2.54 3.61
CA VAL A 416 5.62 1.46 2.92
C VAL A 416 6.00 0.29 3.82
N VAL A 417 5.84 0.42 5.13
CA VAL A 417 6.07 -0.65 6.09
C VAL A 417 4.75 -0.97 6.77
N GLY A 418 4.17 -2.12 6.42
CA GLY A 418 2.80 -2.51 6.78
C GLY A 418 2.52 -2.78 8.25
N ASN A 419 3.40 -2.43 9.18
CA ASN A 419 3.20 -2.66 10.60
C ASN A 419 3.08 -1.35 11.42
N PHE A 420 3.21 -0.17 10.80
CA PHE A 420 2.92 1.10 11.49
C PHE A 420 1.42 1.33 11.61
N GLU A 421 0.98 1.66 12.82
CA GLU A 421 -0.44 1.92 13.11
C GLU A 421 -0.66 3.28 13.77
N MET A 422 0.38 3.87 14.34
CA MET A 422 0.31 5.17 15.01
C MET A 422 1.52 6.05 14.74
N THR A 423 1.28 7.37 14.64
CA THR A 423 2.33 8.39 14.71
C THR A 423 2.00 9.46 15.74
N PHE A 424 3.02 9.99 16.42
CA PHE A 424 2.91 11.06 17.43
C PHE A 424 3.89 12.18 17.13
N SER A 425 3.42 13.43 17.24
CA SER A 425 4.17 14.63 16.89
C SER A 425 3.71 15.89 17.63
N GLY A 426 4.62 16.88 17.73
CA GLY A 426 4.41 18.16 18.41
C GLY A 426 4.65 19.34 17.46
N HIS A 427 5.49 20.29 17.87
CA HIS A 427 6.06 21.38 17.04
C HIS A 427 5.07 22.49 16.62
N VAL A 428 3.88 22.15 16.15
CA VAL A 428 2.97 23.11 15.47
C VAL A 428 2.10 23.89 16.45
N GLY A 429 2.17 25.22 16.37
CA GLY A 429 1.34 26.14 17.16
C GLY A 429 -0.10 26.32 16.65
N GLY A 430 -0.81 27.33 17.16
CA GLY A 430 -2.22 27.58 16.82
C GLY A 430 -3.18 26.69 17.62
N ASP A 431 -4.07 25.95 16.94
CA ASP A 431 -4.98 24.98 17.59
C ASP A 431 -4.23 23.82 18.28
N GLY A 432 -2.96 23.61 17.94
CA GLY A 432 -2.06 22.71 18.68
C GLY A 432 -2.54 21.26 18.76
N VAL A 433 -3.44 20.84 17.88
CA VAL A 433 -4.03 19.51 17.85
C VAL A 433 -4.25 19.09 16.39
N GLY A 434 -3.87 17.86 16.08
CA GLY A 434 -4.13 17.24 14.78
C GLY A 434 -4.49 15.77 14.93
N HIS A 435 -5.35 15.29 14.05
CA HIS A 435 -5.69 13.87 13.92
C HIS A 435 -6.00 13.59 12.45
N ARG A 436 -5.20 12.70 11.85
CA ARG A 436 -5.31 12.26 10.46
C ARG A 436 -5.30 10.74 10.42
N VAL A 437 -6.11 10.16 9.54
CA VAL A 437 -6.12 8.72 9.28
C VAL A 437 -5.87 8.52 7.79
N ASP A 438 -4.88 7.70 7.46
CA ASP A 438 -4.57 7.28 6.09
C ASP A 438 -4.37 5.76 6.08
N GLN A 439 -4.64 5.10 4.96
CA GLN A 439 -4.35 3.67 4.78
C GLN A 439 -2.93 3.46 4.27
N SER A 440 -2.21 2.53 4.88
CA SER A 440 -0.89 2.08 4.42
C SER A 440 -0.98 1.21 3.16
N ASN A 441 0.16 0.95 2.49
CA ASN A 441 0.22 0.01 1.36
C ASN A 441 -0.16 -1.44 1.72
N ALA A 442 -0.16 -1.81 3.01
CA ALA A 442 -0.65 -3.11 3.48
C ALA A 442 -2.19 -3.14 3.60
N GLY A 443 -2.84 -1.98 3.56
CA GLY A 443 -4.29 -1.81 3.69
C GLY A 443 -4.76 -1.52 5.11
N ASP A 444 -3.85 -1.34 6.06
CA ASP A 444 -4.16 -1.02 7.47
C ASP A 444 -4.27 0.50 7.68
N ASP A 445 -5.20 0.91 8.54
CA ASP A 445 -5.39 2.31 8.93
C ASP A 445 -4.25 2.76 9.86
N VAL A 446 -3.64 3.90 9.56
CA VAL A 446 -2.60 4.54 10.38
C VAL A 446 -3.12 5.83 10.99
N HIS A 447 -3.18 5.86 12.33
CA HIS A 447 -3.67 7.00 13.09
C HIS A 447 -2.53 7.94 13.44
N GLN A 448 -2.59 9.15 12.91
CA GLN A 448 -1.52 10.13 12.99
C GLN A 448 -1.97 11.28 13.88
N LEU A 449 -1.28 11.47 15.01
CA LEU A 449 -1.73 12.32 16.09
C LEU A 449 -0.73 13.44 16.36
N LEU A 450 -1.27 14.64 16.61
CA LEU A 450 -0.50 15.80 17.06
C LEU A 450 -1.11 16.41 18.31
N LEU A 451 -0.26 16.75 19.28
CA LEU A 451 -0.59 17.61 20.43
C LEU A 451 0.57 18.56 20.72
N ASN A 452 0.32 19.86 20.67
CA ASN A 452 1.23 20.88 21.16
C ASN A 452 0.43 21.96 21.89
N SER A 453 0.52 22.00 23.22
CA SER A 453 -0.14 23.01 24.04
C SER A 453 0.78 24.15 24.46
N GLN A 454 2.02 24.24 23.99
CA GLN A 454 3.06 25.13 24.54
C GLN A 454 2.68 26.62 24.59
N PHE A 455 1.74 27.04 23.73
CA PHE A 455 1.26 28.40 23.56
C PHE A 455 0.12 28.78 24.52
N GLU A 456 -0.41 27.83 25.29
CA GLU A 456 -1.39 28.18 26.31
C GLU A 456 -0.73 28.79 27.55
N ALA A 457 -1.56 29.42 28.38
CA ALA A 457 -1.17 29.93 29.69
C ALA A 457 -0.35 28.90 30.50
N ASN A 458 0.48 29.41 31.40
CA ASN A 458 1.39 28.60 32.22
C ASN A 458 2.39 27.74 31.41
N GLY A 459 2.65 28.07 30.14
CA GLY A 459 3.53 27.30 29.26
C GLY A 459 2.90 26.02 28.71
N GLY A 460 1.57 25.92 28.75
CA GLY A 460 0.80 24.82 28.18
C GLY A 460 -0.10 24.05 29.12
N ASN A 461 -0.36 24.60 30.33
CA ASN A 461 -1.35 24.13 31.30
C ASN A 461 -1.24 22.65 31.76
N GLY A 462 -0.12 21.97 31.50
CA GLY A 462 0.13 20.60 31.93
C GLY A 462 -0.68 19.52 31.21
N TRP A 463 -1.12 19.76 29.96
CA TRP A 463 -1.85 18.77 29.16
C TRP A 463 -0.96 17.59 28.73
N MET A 464 -1.51 16.37 28.75
CA MET A 464 -0.92 15.15 28.21
C MET A 464 -2.04 14.23 27.70
N ARG A 465 -1.76 13.35 26.74
CA ARG A 465 -2.73 12.32 26.30
C ARG A 465 -2.51 11.03 27.07
N VAL A 466 -3.60 10.42 27.50
CA VAL A 466 -3.64 9.03 27.94
C VAL A 466 -4.36 8.25 26.85
N LEU A 467 -3.64 7.29 26.25
CA LEU A 467 -4.17 6.35 25.28
C LEU A 467 -4.42 5.04 26.01
N GLU A 468 -5.69 4.70 26.20
CA GLU A 468 -6.14 3.46 26.82
C GLU A 468 -6.39 2.44 25.70
N LEU A 469 -5.64 1.35 25.68
CA LEU A 469 -5.90 0.21 24.80
C LEU A 469 -6.89 -0.71 25.52
N LEU A 470 -8.01 -0.98 24.86
CA LEU A 470 -9.13 -1.66 25.49
C LEU A 470 -8.99 -3.18 25.44
N GLU A 471 -9.75 -3.86 26.30
CA GLU A 471 -9.76 -5.33 26.43
C GLU A 471 -10.24 -6.08 25.18
N ASP A 472 -10.87 -5.39 24.22
CA ASP A 472 -11.28 -5.96 22.93
C ASP A 472 -10.09 -6.25 22.00
N GLY A 473 -8.90 -5.73 22.33
CA GLY A 473 -7.68 -5.97 21.59
C GLY A 473 -7.60 -5.21 20.27
N GLU A 474 -8.49 -4.25 19.99
CA GLU A 474 -8.46 -3.45 18.76
C GLU A 474 -8.75 -1.96 19.00
N THR A 475 -9.46 -1.59 20.07
CA THR A 475 -9.85 -0.19 20.30
C THR A 475 -8.80 0.56 21.12
N VAL A 476 -8.44 1.76 20.65
CA VAL A 476 -7.62 2.74 21.37
C VAL A 476 -8.47 3.97 21.68
N LYS A 477 -8.54 4.32 22.96
CA LYS A 477 -9.26 5.48 23.46
C LYS A 477 -8.29 6.58 23.87
N VAL A 478 -8.41 7.73 23.21
CA VAL A 478 -7.58 8.91 23.44
C VAL A 478 -8.30 9.87 24.39
N ARG A 479 -7.63 10.26 25.48
CA ARG A 479 -8.14 11.24 26.45
C ARG A 479 -7.05 12.25 26.82
N THR A 480 -7.26 13.53 26.55
CA THR A 480 -6.33 14.60 26.97
C THR A 480 -6.65 15.11 28.37
N TYR A 481 -5.70 14.98 29.30
CA TYR A 481 -5.85 15.31 30.72
C TYR A 481 -4.76 16.28 31.19
N SER A 482 -5.11 17.17 32.12
CA SER A 482 -4.16 18.04 32.82
C SER A 482 -4.17 17.75 34.32
N PRO A 483 -3.09 17.17 34.87
CA PRO A 483 -2.91 17.04 36.32
C PRO A 483 -2.82 18.39 37.04
N HIS A 484 -2.42 19.45 36.32
CA HIS A 484 -2.36 20.80 36.86
C HIS A 484 -3.76 21.35 37.19
N PHE A 485 -4.76 21.04 36.35
CA PHE A 485 -6.15 21.45 36.59
C PHE A 485 -7.00 20.39 37.26
N GLY A 486 -6.64 19.11 37.14
CA GLY A 486 -7.52 18.00 37.49
C GLY A 486 -8.72 17.89 36.54
N LEU A 487 -8.54 18.24 35.27
CA LEU A 487 -9.61 18.31 34.25
C LEU A 487 -9.16 17.65 32.94
N GLN A 488 -10.11 17.15 32.16
CA GLN A 488 -9.91 16.63 30.81
C GLN A 488 -10.57 17.53 29.75
N ARG A 489 -9.98 17.58 28.56
CA ARG A 489 -10.61 18.19 27.37
C ARG A 489 -11.64 17.21 26.82
N THR A 490 -12.85 17.68 26.53
CA THR A 490 -13.99 16.81 26.17
C THR A 490 -14.49 17.03 24.75
N ASN A 491 -13.83 17.89 23.96
CA ASN A 491 -14.16 18.04 22.55
C ASN A 491 -13.59 16.87 21.73
N VAL A 492 -14.18 16.62 20.57
CA VAL A 492 -13.85 15.48 19.69
C VAL A 492 -12.39 15.43 19.23
N ALA A 493 -11.67 16.55 19.25
CA ALA A 493 -10.24 16.60 18.90
C ALA A 493 -9.32 16.09 20.03
N ASN A 494 -9.83 15.96 21.26
CA ASN A 494 -9.04 15.57 22.44
C ASN A 494 -9.63 14.38 23.21
N SER A 495 -10.81 13.91 22.80
CA SER A 495 -11.49 12.76 23.38
C SER A 495 -12.18 11.99 22.27
N PHE A 496 -11.59 10.89 21.83
CA PHE A 496 -12.09 10.06 20.72
C PHE A 496 -11.54 8.63 20.83
N GLU A 497 -12.10 7.73 20.02
CA GLU A 497 -11.69 6.33 19.92
C GLU A 497 -11.33 6.03 18.47
N PHE A 498 -10.39 5.11 18.27
CA PHE A 498 -10.03 4.58 16.96
C PHE A 498 -9.63 3.11 17.06
N SER A 499 -9.61 2.40 15.93
CA SER A 499 -9.26 0.98 15.88
C SER A 499 -7.86 0.78 15.29
N ILE A 500 -7.14 -0.18 15.86
CA ILE A 500 -5.86 -0.72 15.40
C ILE A 500 -6.05 -2.20 15.03
N SER A 501 -5.08 -2.82 14.36
CA SER A 501 -5.10 -4.22 13.99
C SER A 501 -5.46 -5.09 15.20
N PRO A 502 -6.48 -5.97 15.09
CA PRO A 502 -7.01 -6.70 16.23
C PRO A 502 -5.99 -7.72 16.73
N LEU A 503 -5.89 -7.86 18.05
CA LEU A 503 -5.32 -9.07 18.64
C LEU A 503 -6.30 -10.20 18.36
N VAL A 504 -5.87 -11.25 17.66
CA VAL A 504 -6.72 -12.42 17.41
C VAL A 504 -7.13 -13.01 18.76
N ALA A 505 -8.36 -12.72 19.19
CA ALA A 505 -8.88 -13.18 20.46
C ALA A 505 -8.87 -14.73 20.48
N PRO A 506 -8.41 -15.39 21.55
CA PRO A 506 -8.37 -16.85 21.61
C PRO A 506 -9.74 -17.55 21.43
N GLU A 507 -10.85 -16.80 21.58
CA GLU A 507 -12.22 -17.28 21.40
C GLU A 507 -12.73 -17.18 19.95
N THR A 508 -12.07 -16.39 19.10
CA THR A 508 -12.47 -16.16 17.70
C THR A 508 -11.64 -16.97 16.70
N ALA A 509 -10.59 -17.66 17.13
CA ALA A 509 -9.72 -18.43 16.24
C ALA A 509 -9.51 -19.88 16.69
N LEU A 510 -9.55 -20.79 15.73
CA LEU A 510 -9.29 -22.21 15.90
C LEU A 510 -7.90 -22.53 15.35
N VAL A 511 -6.96 -22.87 16.22
CA VAL A 511 -5.60 -23.23 15.84
C VAL A 511 -5.41 -24.73 15.77
N TRP A 512 -4.78 -25.20 14.68
CA TRP A 512 -4.28 -26.56 14.59
C TRP A 512 -3.11 -26.80 15.56
N ASN A 513 -3.34 -27.60 16.60
CA ASN A 513 -2.44 -27.71 17.75
C ASN A 513 -1.57 -28.98 17.78
N VAL A 514 -1.47 -29.74 16.68
CA VAL A 514 -0.63 -30.96 16.60
C VAL A 514 0.14 -31.05 15.29
N ALA A 515 1.40 -31.47 15.34
CA ALA A 515 2.13 -31.81 14.11
C ALA A 515 1.63 -33.17 13.59
N GLY A 516 1.10 -33.24 12.37
CA GLY A 516 0.56 -34.48 11.79
C GLY A 516 -0.81 -34.33 11.11
N SER A 517 -1.39 -35.45 10.69
CA SER A 517 -2.67 -35.52 9.94
C SER A 517 -3.87 -35.89 10.80
N ALA A 518 -4.99 -35.20 10.62
CA ALA A 518 -6.29 -35.67 11.10
C ALA A 518 -7.39 -35.53 10.05
N THR A 519 -8.33 -36.49 10.04
CA THR A 519 -9.43 -36.58 9.09
C THR A 519 -10.76 -36.22 9.73
N PHE A 520 -11.56 -35.44 9.03
CA PHE A 520 -12.84 -34.91 9.46
C PHE A 520 -13.93 -35.29 8.47
N THR A 521 -14.92 -36.06 8.94
CA THR A 521 -16.08 -36.50 8.14
C THR A 521 -17.34 -35.68 8.44
N ASP A 522 -17.43 -35.06 9.63
CA ASP A 522 -18.59 -34.25 10.07
C ASP A 522 -18.23 -33.07 11.03
N GLY A 523 -16.96 -32.76 11.27
CA GLY A 523 -16.54 -31.81 12.32
C GLY A 523 -15.03 -31.65 12.36
N PHE A 524 -14.47 -30.45 12.55
CA PHE A 524 -13.11 -30.41 13.11
C PHE A 524 -13.20 -30.74 14.60
N ALA A 525 -12.22 -31.44 15.14
CA ALA A 525 -12.00 -31.51 16.57
C ALA A 525 -10.51 -31.28 16.78
N THR A 526 -10.15 -30.27 17.56
CA THR A 526 -8.78 -30.06 18.04
C THR A 526 -8.57 -30.91 19.31
N GLY A 527 -7.41 -31.58 19.43
CA GLY A 527 -6.99 -32.37 20.61
C GLY A 527 -5.99 -33.47 20.21
N ASP A 528 -4.83 -33.61 20.86
CA ASP A 528 -4.64 -33.81 22.30
C ASP A 528 -3.42 -33.11 22.97
N ASP A 529 -3.66 -32.63 24.20
CA ASP A 529 -2.77 -32.24 25.32
C ASP A 529 -1.34 -31.73 25.05
N ALA A 530 -1.18 -30.39 25.09
CA ALA A 530 -0.45 -29.72 26.18
C ALA A 530 -0.49 -28.19 26.04
N ARG A 531 -1.25 -27.56 26.96
CA ARG A 531 -1.35 -26.13 27.34
C ARG A 531 -2.36 -25.23 26.60
N ASN A 532 -3.47 -25.02 27.32
CA ASN A 532 -4.36 -23.84 27.42
C ASN A 532 -4.96 -23.20 26.14
N VAL A 533 -5.79 -23.97 25.43
CA VAL A 533 -7.11 -23.48 24.98
C VAL A 533 -8.11 -24.53 25.48
N ASP A 534 -9.24 -24.09 26.04
CA ASP A 534 -10.09 -24.88 26.93
C ASP A 534 -10.53 -26.28 26.41
N VAL A 535 -10.71 -27.17 27.37
CA VAL A 535 -10.78 -28.64 27.27
C VAL A 535 -12.13 -29.19 26.75
N PHE A 536 -12.68 -28.66 25.65
CA PHE A 536 -13.88 -29.25 25.02
C PHE A 536 -13.80 -29.30 23.49
N PRO A 537 -14.24 -30.41 22.85
CA PRO A 537 -14.20 -30.54 21.39
C PRO A 537 -15.22 -29.57 20.76
N ALA A 538 -14.75 -28.41 20.34
CA ALA A 538 -15.53 -27.46 19.56
C ALA A 538 -15.25 -27.71 18.07
N SER A 539 -16.25 -28.21 17.36
CA SER A 539 -16.22 -28.21 15.91
C SER A 539 -16.57 -26.81 15.41
N PRO A 540 -15.82 -26.22 14.45
CA PRO A 540 -16.24 -25.03 13.73
C PRO A 540 -17.56 -25.26 12.98
N TRP A 541 -18.01 -26.51 12.85
CA TRP A 541 -19.28 -26.84 12.23
C TRP A 541 -20.44 -26.92 13.22
N ASP A 542 -20.16 -26.98 14.52
CA ASP A 542 -21.17 -26.93 15.57
C ASP A 542 -21.53 -25.49 15.91
N ASN A 543 -22.78 -25.24 16.27
CA ASN A 543 -23.19 -23.96 16.86
C ASN A 543 -22.49 -23.80 18.23
N PRO A 544 -21.78 -22.69 18.53
CA PRO A 544 -21.79 -21.36 17.89
C PRO A 544 -20.70 -21.04 16.87
N TYR A 545 -19.92 -22.02 16.41
CA TYR A 545 -18.73 -21.79 15.59
C TYR A 545 -18.98 -21.83 14.07
N ASN A 546 -20.12 -22.37 13.61
CA ASN A 546 -20.56 -22.31 12.21
C ASN A 546 -21.36 -21.03 11.93
N THR A 547 -20.85 -19.90 12.40
CA THR A 547 -21.52 -18.60 12.28
C THR A 547 -20.86 -17.68 11.25
N GLY A 548 -19.72 -18.11 10.67
CA GLY A 548 -18.92 -17.27 9.79
C GLY A 548 -18.05 -16.25 10.52
N LYS A 549 -17.90 -16.38 11.85
CA LYS A 549 -17.10 -15.46 12.67
C LYS A 549 -15.71 -15.99 12.97
N GLN A 550 -15.56 -17.31 13.10
CA GLN A 550 -14.31 -17.89 13.59
C GLN A 550 -13.27 -18.06 12.49
N GLU A 551 -12.04 -17.65 12.78
CA GLU A 551 -10.88 -17.91 11.93
C GLU A 551 -10.36 -19.34 12.13
N LEU A 552 -9.85 -19.95 11.06
CA LEU A 552 -9.20 -21.25 11.09
C LEU A 552 -7.73 -21.11 10.70
N LEU A 553 -6.84 -21.43 11.64
CA LEU A 553 -5.40 -21.31 11.48
C LEU A 553 -4.76 -22.71 11.43
N VAL A 554 -4.20 -23.08 10.28
CA VAL A 554 -3.51 -24.36 10.09
C VAL A 554 -2.01 -24.11 9.94
N GLY A 555 -1.30 -24.12 11.07
CA GLY A 555 0.16 -23.99 11.14
C GLY A 555 0.85 -25.21 11.75
N TYR A 556 2.09 -25.06 12.20
CA TYR A 556 2.84 -26.07 12.96
C TYR A 556 3.00 -27.44 12.27
N ASN A 557 3.21 -27.46 10.95
CA ASN A 557 3.21 -28.68 10.12
C ASN A 557 1.89 -29.48 10.22
N GLY A 558 0.79 -28.78 10.46
CA GLY A 558 -0.54 -29.34 10.57
C GLY A 558 -1.09 -29.80 9.22
N VAL A 559 -1.77 -30.95 9.21
CA VAL A 559 -2.47 -31.49 8.04
C VAL A 559 -3.92 -31.77 8.40
N ALA A 560 -4.84 -30.95 7.88
CA ALA A 560 -6.28 -31.11 8.07
C ALA A 560 -6.94 -31.73 6.83
N GLU A 561 -7.73 -32.79 6.99
CA GLU A 561 -8.51 -33.38 5.90
C GLU A 561 -10.01 -33.21 6.13
N LEU A 562 -10.69 -32.48 5.25
CA LEU A 562 -12.14 -32.22 5.28
C LEU A 562 -12.85 -33.09 4.25
N SER A 563 -13.83 -33.87 4.67
CA SER A 563 -14.56 -34.78 3.79
C SER A 563 -16.04 -34.87 4.20
N GLY A 564 -16.95 -35.07 3.25
CA GLY A 564 -18.38 -35.13 3.53
C GLY A 564 -19.25 -34.68 2.35
N SER A 565 -20.51 -34.32 2.62
CA SER A 565 -21.48 -33.89 1.60
C SER A 565 -22.28 -32.64 2.01
N GLY A 566 -21.74 -31.81 2.92
CA GLY A 566 -22.41 -30.62 3.44
C GLY A 566 -21.76 -29.30 3.01
N SER A 567 -22.53 -28.21 3.07
CA SER A 567 -22.00 -26.84 2.99
C SER A 567 -21.61 -26.33 4.37
N ARG A 568 -20.52 -25.59 4.46
CA ARG A 568 -19.90 -25.14 5.71
C ARG A 568 -19.38 -23.72 5.58
N THR A 569 -19.48 -22.92 6.66
CA THR A 569 -19.06 -21.52 6.67
C THR A 569 -18.15 -21.23 7.86
N VAL A 570 -17.00 -20.62 7.62
CA VAL A 570 -16.07 -20.07 8.64
C VAL A 570 -15.85 -18.58 8.37
N GLY A 571 -15.18 -17.86 9.27
CA GLY A 571 -14.71 -16.50 9.04
C GLY A 571 -13.60 -16.50 8.00
N SER A 572 -12.34 -16.49 8.44
CA SER A 572 -11.16 -16.58 7.57
C SER A 572 -10.44 -17.93 7.69
N ILE A 573 -9.62 -18.29 6.70
CA ILE A 573 -8.75 -19.48 6.73
C ILE A 573 -7.33 -19.06 6.39
N ARG A 574 -6.37 -19.48 7.21
CA ARG A 574 -4.93 -19.30 6.96
C ARG A 574 -4.23 -20.66 7.03
N VAL A 575 -3.51 -21.03 5.98
CA VAL A 575 -2.83 -22.33 5.85
C VAL A 575 -1.34 -22.12 5.64
N GLY A 576 -0.50 -22.59 6.57
CA GLY A 576 0.92 -22.24 6.58
C GLY A 576 1.08 -20.78 7.00
N THR A 577 1.09 -20.51 8.30
CA THR A 577 0.88 -19.15 8.83
C THR A 577 1.72 -18.88 10.08
N ASN A 578 2.10 -17.62 10.27
CA ASN A 578 2.71 -17.08 11.49
C ASN A 578 1.68 -16.50 12.48
N GLN A 579 0.40 -16.47 12.12
CA GLN A 579 -0.68 -15.92 12.94
C GLN A 579 -1.16 -16.91 14.01
N ALA A 580 -0.84 -18.20 13.88
CA ALA A 580 -1.21 -19.22 14.87
C ALA A 580 -0.64 -18.94 16.28
N ASN A 581 0.51 -18.26 16.35
CA ASN A 581 1.18 -17.88 17.59
C ASN A 581 0.48 -16.75 18.35
N ALA A 582 -0.34 -15.92 17.67
CA ALA A 582 -1.17 -14.91 18.32
C ALA A 582 -2.22 -15.55 19.25
N VAL A 583 -2.60 -16.81 18.96
CA VAL A 583 -3.61 -17.55 19.72
C VAL A 583 -2.98 -18.62 20.62
N ILE A 584 -2.01 -19.39 20.11
CA ILE A 584 -1.28 -20.40 20.90
C ILE A 584 0.22 -20.29 20.63
N ALA A 585 0.98 -19.95 21.67
CA ALA A 585 2.43 -19.81 21.57
C ALA A 585 3.12 -21.06 20.96
N GLY A 586 4.01 -20.83 19.98
CA GLY A 586 4.81 -21.85 19.30
C GLY A 586 4.09 -22.63 18.20
N ARG A 587 2.93 -22.17 17.71
CA ARG A 587 2.11 -22.86 16.70
C ARG A 587 2.24 -22.35 15.28
N ASN A 588 3.18 -21.45 15.04
CA ASN A 588 3.54 -21.04 13.69
C ASN A 588 4.17 -22.19 12.91
N GLY A 589 4.00 -22.16 11.60
CA GLY A 589 4.65 -23.10 10.70
C GLY A 589 3.81 -23.47 9.51
N ASN A 590 4.33 -24.39 8.72
CA ASN A 590 3.72 -24.86 7.48
C ASN A 590 2.35 -25.52 7.75
N GLY A 591 1.48 -25.54 6.75
CA GLY A 591 0.15 -26.09 6.87
C GLY A 591 -0.32 -26.79 5.60
N THR A 592 -1.24 -27.73 5.75
CA THR A 592 -1.93 -28.36 4.62
C THR A 592 -3.40 -28.59 4.95
N ILE A 593 -4.29 -28.22 4.03
CA ILE A 593 -5.70 -28.61 4.03
C ILE A 593 -5.98 -29.49 2.82
N THR A 594 -6.72 -30.57 2.99
CA THR A 594 -7.25 -31.40 1.90
C THR A 594 -8.75 -31.49 2.01
N VAL A 595 -9.51 -31.04 1.01
CA VAL A 595 -10.98 -31.09 1.00
C VAL A 595 -11.45 -32.10 -0.04
N SER A 596 -12.36 -33.01 0.30
CA SER A 596 -12.76 -34.14 -0.56
C SER A 596 -14.27 -34.38 -0.61
N ASN A 597 -14.71 -35.31 -1.46
CA ASN A 597 -16.10 -35.74 -1.69
C ASN A 597 -16.99 -34.63 -2.29
N SER A 598 -18.10 -34.27 -1.65
CA SER A 598 -19.03 -33.21 -2.11
C SER A 598 -19.16 -32.11 -1.07
N THR A 599 -18.07 -31.85 -0.35
CA THR A 599 -17.97 -30.80 0.67
C THR A 599 -17.92 -29.43 0.02
N SER A 600 -18.78 -28.50 0.45
CA SER A 600 -18.66 -27.08 0.09
C SER A 600 -18.17 -26.29 1.31
N LEU A 601 -17.29 -25.32 1.07
CA LEU A 601 -16.67 -24.49 2.09
C LEU A 601 -16.83 -23.02 1.70
N THR A 602 -17.17 -22.17 2.66
CA THR A 602 -17.28 -20.73 2.46
C THR A 602 -16.54 -19.99 3.56
N THR A 603 -15.68 -19.04 3.21
CA THR A 603 -15.18 -18.03 4.15
C THR A 603 -16.12 -16.83 4.09
N ALA A 604 -16.49 -16.29 5.24
CA ALA A 604 -17.56 -15.29 5.37
C ALA A 604 -17.00 -13.94 5.79
N ASP A 605 -17.36 -12.93 5.02
CA ASP A 605 -17.11 -11.53 5.33
C ASP A 605 -18.22 -11.03 6.26
N THR A 606 -17.87 -10.81 7.52
CA THR A 606 -18.80 -10.41 8.60
C THR A 606 -18.20 -9.25 9.39
N ALA A 607 -18.96 -8.71 10.36
CA ALA A 607 -18.41 -7.67 11.25
C ALA A 607 -17.19 -8.16 12.07
N ASP A 608 -17.04 -9.47 12.25
CA ASP A 608 -16.00 -10.08 13.09
C ASP A 608 -14.92 -10.81 12.27
N SER A 609 -15.02 -10.83 10.93
CA SER A 609 -14.07 -11.57 10.08
C SER A 609 -14.05 -11.03 8.66
N THR A 610 -12.87 -10.93 8.07
CA THR A 610 -12.67 -10.42 6.70
C THR A 610 -13.08 -11.40 5.60
N GLY A 611 -13.28 -12.68 5.96
CA GLY A 611 -13.64 -13.73 5.00
C GLY A 611 -12.46 -14.18 4.13
N ASP A 612 -11.22 -13.93 4.55
CA ASP A 612 -10.04 -14.20 3.74
C ASP A 612 -9.70 -15.70 3.68
N PHE A 613 -9.09 -16.13 2.57
CA PHE A 613 -8.45 -17.43 2.45
C PHE A 613 -7.02 -17.22 1.98
N ILE A 614 -6.06 -17.46 2.86
CA ILE A 614 -4.63 -17.29 2.61
C ILE A 614 -3.91 -18.64 2.71
N ILE A 615 -3.13 -18.95 1.67
CA ILE A 615 -2.35 -20.18 1.56
C ILE A 615 -0.88 -19.80 1.44
N GLY A 616 -0.13 -19.97 2.51
CA GLY A 616 1.28 -19.61 2.63
C GLY A 616 1.47 -18.12 2.95
N GLU A 617 1.91 -17.83 4.17
CA GLU A 617 2.23 -16.49 4.66
C GLU A 617 3.23 -16.50 5.83
N GLY A 618 3.86 -15.36 6.11
CA GLY A 618 4.77 -15.16 7.23
C GLY A 618 6.01 -16.05 7.13
N GLY A 619 6.48 -16.31 5.91
CA GLY A 619 7.60 -17.24 5.65
C GLY A 619 7.27 -18.73 5.88
N HIS A 620 6.00 -19.12 5.95
CA HIS A 620 5.57 -20.52 6.14
C HIS A 620 4.81 -21.07 4.93
N SER A 621 5.15 -22.29 4.50
CA SER A 621 4.53 -22.89 3.31
C SER A 621 3.11 -23.37 3.58
N GLY A 622 2.17 -23.04 2.68
CA GLY A 622 0.77 -23.47 2.73
C GLY A 622 0.38 -24.35 1.55
N VAL A 623 -0.45 -25.37 1.77
CA VAL A 623 -1.01 -26.20 0.69
C VAL A 623 -2.51 -26.43 0.87
N LEU A 624 -3.30 -26.17 -0.16
CA LEU A 624 -4.69 -26.58 -0.29
C LEU A 624 -4.84 -27.64 -1.38
N ASN A 625 -5.35 -28.82 -1.04
CA ASN A 625 -5.77 -29.85 -1.99
C ASN A 625 -7.29 -29.91 -2.05
N TRP A 626 -7.89 -29.24 -3.04
CA TRP A 626 -9.31 -29.27 -3.32
C TRP A 626 -9.67 -30.46 -4.23
N ASN A 627 -9.96 -31.60 -3.61
CA ASN A 627 -10.48 -32.83 -4.24
C ASN A 627 -12.01 -32.96 -4.14
N SER A 628 -12.70 -31.85 -3.85
CA SER A 628 -14.15 -31.85 -3.66
C SER A 628 -14.88 -31.50 -4.96
N THR A 629 -16.03 -32.12 -5.15
CA THR A 629 -17.02 -31.78 -6.20
C THR A 629 -17.94 -30.62 -5.80
N GLY A 630 -17.85 -30.16 -4.54
CA GLY A 630 -18.59 -29.01 -4.02
C GLY A 630 -18.01 -27.66 -4.44
N THR A 631 -18.40 -26.60 -3.72
CA THR A 631 -17.98 -25.22 -3.98
C THR A 631 -17.08 -24.69 -2.87
N LEU A 632 -15.94 -24.10 -3.23
CA LEU A 632 -15.17 -23.22 -2.36
C LEU A 632 -15.58 -21.77 -2.68
N GLY A 633 -16.26 -21.10 -1.77
CA GLY A 633 -16.63 -19.69 -1.90
C GLY A 633 -15.79 -18.83 -0.98
N VAL A 634 -14.97 -17.93 -1.53
CA VAL A 634 -14.15 -17.00 -0.76
C VAL A 634 -14.78 -15.62 -0.82
N GLN A 635 -15.31 -15.13 0.31
CA GLN A 635 -15.95 -13.81 0.35
C GLN A 635 -14.97 -12.66 0.59
N GLY A 636 -13.82 -12.92 1.20
CA GLY A 636 -12.71 -11.98 1.32
C GLY A 636 -11.67 -12.17 0.20
N LYS A 637 -10.41 -11.92 0.54
CA LYS A 637 -9.25 -12.09 -0.32
C LYS A 637 -8.92 -13.58 -0.49
N LEU A 638 -8.75 -14.05 -1.73
CA LEU A 638 -8.04 -15.31 -1.98
C LEU A 638 -6.58 -14.99 -2.29
N ARG A 639 -5.66 -15.52 -1.48
CA ARG A 639 -4.22 -15.34 -1.62
C ARG A 639 -3.50 -16.68 -1.63
N VAL A 640 -2.61 -16.87 -2.60
CA VAL A 640 -1.78 -18.07 -2.73
C VAL A 640 -0.32 -17.64 -2.82
N GLY A 641 0.45 -17.84 -1.74
CA GLY A 641 1.85 -17.47 -1.63
C GLY A 641 2.03 -15.97 -1.39
N VAL A 642 1.86 -15.52 -0.15
CA VAL A 642 2.14 -14.15 0.31
C VAL A 642 3.46 -14.21 1.07
N ASP A 643 4.53 -13.55 0.61
CA ASP A 643 5.88 -13.59 1.25
C ASP A 643 6.45 -14.99 1.62
N ALA A 644 5.79 -16.06 1.14
CA ALA A 644 6.05 -17.47 1.40
C ALA A 644 5.53 -18.34 0.24
N GLU A 645 5.81 -19.64 0.29
CA GLU A 645 5.31 -20.62 -0.67
C GLU A 645 3.84 -20.96 -0.42
N GLY A 646 3.00 -20.86 -1.45
CA GLY A 646 1.58 -21.24 -1.39
C GLY A 646 1.18 -22.10 -2.58
N VAL A 647 0.49 -23.21 -2.34
CA VAL A 647 0.02 -24.11 -3.42
C VAL A 647 -1.46 -24.42 -3.28
N LEU A 648 -2.24 -24.16 -4.33
CA LEU A 648 -3.65 -24.54 -4.44
C LEU A 648 -3.83 -25.55 -5.57
N ASN A 649 -4.16 -26.80 -5.24
CA ASN A 649 -4.48 -27.87 -6.18
C ASN A 649 -6.00 -28.05 -6.28
N GLN A 650 -6.62 -27.63 -7.37
CA GLN A 650 -8.04 -27.87 -7.66
C GLN A 650 -8.20 -29.06 -8.61
N ASN A 651 -8.76 -30.15 -8.10
CA ASN A 651 -8.96 -31.41 -8.83
C ASN A 651 -10.45 -31.69 -9.14
N GLY A 652 -11.33 -30.70 -8.95
CA GLY A 652 -12.75 -30.77 -9.24
C GLY A 652 -13.54 -29.59 -8.66
N GLY A 653 -14.87 -29.67 -8.74
CA GLY A 653 -15.78 -28.72 -8.10
C GLY A 653 -15.69 -27.30 -8.68
N VAL A 654 -16.14 -26.33 -7.89
CA VAL A 654 -16.15 -24.90 -8.26
C VAL A 654 -15.41 -24.08 -7.21
N VAL A 655 -14.49 -23.22 -7.61
CA VAL A 655 -13.91 -22.18 -6.75
C VAL A 655 -14.45 -20.83 -7.20
N VAL A 656 -14.98 -20.04 -6.26
CA VAL A 656 -15.51 -18.69 -6.49
C VAL A 656 -14.81 -17.75 -5.51
N ALA A 657 -14.21 -16.66 -5.97
CA ALA A 657 -13.47 -15.74 -5.12
C ALA A 657 -13.52 -14.30 -5.66
N GLY A 658 -13.55 -13.31 -4.77
CA GLY A 658 -13.52 -11.88 -5.09
C GLY A 658 -14.83 -11.25 -5.59
N ASN A 659 -15.92 -12.03 -5.60
CA ASN A 659 -17.26 -11.56 -6.00
C ASN A 659 -17.95 -10.66 -4.95
N THR A 660 -17.35 -10.48 -3.78
CA THR A 660 -17.90 -9.66 -2.70
C THR A 660 -17.40 -8.23 -2.82
N ALA A 661 -18.27 -7.26 -2.57
CA ALA A 661 -17.91 -5.86 -2.50
C ALA A 661 -16.84 -5.58 -1.42
N GLY A 662 -15.81 -4.83 -1.78
CA GLY A 662 -14.78 -4.36 -0.86
C GLY A 662 -13.45 -4.09 -1.57
N SER A 663 -12.70 -3.11 -1.08
CA SER A 663 -11.38 -2.77 -1.63
C SER A 663 -10.41 -3.96 -1.49
N PHE A 664 -9.61 -4.20 -2.51
CA PHE A 664 -8.54 -5.22 -2.53
C PHE A 664 -8.96 -6.69 -2.35
N LYS A 665 -10.25 -7.05 -2.49
CA LYS A 665 -10.76 -8.43 -2.40
C LYS A 665 -10.56 -9.29 -3.66
N PHE A 666 -9.69 -8.85 -4.57
CA PHE A 666 -9.34 -9.55 -5.81
C PHE A 666 -8.59 -10.88 -5.54
N VAL A 667 -8.29 -11.70 -6.57
CA VAL A 667 -7.49 -12.94 -6.38
C VAL A 667 -6.00 -12.68 -6.65
N GLY A 668 -5.13 -13.08 -5.73
CA GLY A 668 -3.68 -12.92 -5.89
C GLY A 668 -2.91 -14.23 -5.75
N ILE A 669 -1.98 -14.49 -6.68
CA ILE A 669 -1.11 -15.67 -6.71
C ILE A 669 0.34 -15.19 -6.80
N GLY A 670 1.15 -15.43 -5.77
CA GLY A 670 2.54 -14.99 -5.68
C GLY A 670 2.66 -13.49 -5.42
N ILE A 671 2.76 -13.09 -4.16
CA ILE A 671 2.58 -11.70 -3.73
C ILE A 671 3.69 -11.30 -2.77
N ASN A 672 4.20 -10.07 -2.94
CA ASN A 672 5.31 -9.48 -2.20
C ASN A 672 6.65 -10.21 -2.44
N PRO A 673 7.80 -9.56 -2.16
CA PRO A 673 9.09 -10.23 -2.27
C PRO A 673 9.17 -11.46 -1.37
N GLY A 674 9.55 -12.61 -1.94
CA GLY A 674 9.58 -13.89 -1.25
C GLY A 674 8.30 -14.74 -1.39
N GLY A 675 7.21 -14.16 -1.91
CA GLY A 675 6.00 -14.90 -2.25
C GLY A 675 6.19 -15.78 -3.48
N ASP A 676 5.91 -17.07 -3.35
CA ASP A 676 5.94 -18.07 -4.43
C ASP A 676 4.60 -18.81 -4.46
N GLY A 677 3.70 -18.37 -5.33
CA GLY A 677 2.33 -18.86 -5.41
C GLY A 677 2.09 -19.74 -6.62
N ALA A 678 1.46 -20.90 -6.43
CA ALA A 678 1.04 -21.79 -7.51
C ALA A 678 -0.42 -22.22 -7.37
N TYR A 679 -1.25 -21.90 -8.36
CA TYR A 679 -2.59 -22.45 -8.53
C TYR A 679 -2.56 -23.49 -9.65
N HIS A 680 -2.83 -24.74 -9.32
CA HIS A 680 -3.03 -25.85 -10.27
C HIS A 680 -4.52 -26.17 -10.41
N LEU A 681 -5.16 -25.64 -11.45
CA LEU A 681 -6.52 -26.02 -11.85
C LEU A 681 -6.46 -27.24 -12.76
N ASN A 682 -6.41 -28.43 -12.16
CA ASN A 682 -6.33 -29.69 -12.90
C ASN A 682 -7.70 -30.13 -13.44
N ASN A 683 -8.79 -29.80 -12.73
CA ASN A 683 -10.17 -30.09 -13.15
C ASN A 683 -11.17 -29.21 -12.37
N GLY A 684 -12.37 -28.99 -12.92
CA GLY A 684 -13.41 -28.15 -12.34
C GLY A 684 -13.45 -26.74 -12.91
N VAL A 685 -14.14 -25.84 -12.21
CA VAL A 685 -14.34 -24.45 -12.65
C VAL A 685 -13.77 -23.48 -11.60
N PHE A 686 -13.01 -22.49 -12.04
CA PHE A 686 -12.61 -21.33 -11.26
C PHE A 686 -13.33 -20.08 -11.80
N ARG A 687 -14.09 -19.41 -10.93
CA ARG A 687 -14.86 -18.19 -11.21
C ARG A 687 -14.40 -17.06 -10.29
N PRO A 688 -13.27 -16.43 -10.59
CA PRO A 688 -12.92 -15.18 -9.94
C PRO A 688 -13.90 -14.08 -10.35
N GLY A 689 -14.17 -13.17 -9.43
CA GLY A 689 -14.85 -11.91 -9.67
C GLY A 689 -14.08 -10.80 -8.96
N GLY A 690 -14.24 -9.57 -9.44
CA GLY A 690 -13.55 -8.39 -8.97
C GLY A 690 -14.57 -7.36 -8.54
N GLY A 691 -14.91 -7.31 -7.25
CA GLY A 691 -15.52 -6.16 -6.60
C GLY A 691 -16.77 -5.54 -7.26
N ILE A 692 -17.06 -4.29 -6.90
CA ILE A 692 -18.23 -3.55 -7.41
C ILE A 692 -17.94 -3.06 -8.84
N PRO A 693 -18.89 -3.19 -9.79
CA PRO A 693 -18.75 -2.64 -11.14
C PRO A 693 -18.32 -1.16 -11.14
N GLY A 694 -17.20 -0.84 -11.82
CA GLY A 694 -16.71 0.53 -12.00
C GLY A 694 -15.58 1.00 -11.06
N SER A 695 -14.98 0.11 -10.27
CA SER A 695 -13.75 0.37 -9.50
C SER A 695 -12.49 -0.12 -10.24
N GLU A 696 -11.34 0.51 -9.99
CA GLU A 696 -10.02 0.12 -10.54
C GLU A 696 -9.51 -1.24 -10.02
N ASP A 697 -10.27 -1.92 -9.16
CA ASP A 697 -9.85 -3.11 -8.40
C ASP A 697 -10.44 -4.44 -8.90
N ARG A 698 -10.90 -4.49 -10.16
CA ARG A 698 -11.45 -5.71 -10.78
C ARG A 698 -10.39 -6.57 -11.46
N GLN A 699 -9.64 -7.39 -10.73
CA GLN A 699 -8.52 -8.13 -11.33
C GLN A 699 -8.22 -9.51 -10.73
N ILE A 700 -7.47 -10.32 -11.47
CA ILE A 700 -6.73 -11.46 -10.96
C ILE A 700 -5.26 -11.10 -11.15
N ALA A 701 -4.47 -11.10 -10.08
CA ALA A 701 -3.04 -10.82 -10.17
C ALA A 701 -2.24 -12.12 -9.99
N VAL A 702 -1.36 -12.40 -10.94
CA VAL A 702 -0.42 -13.52 -10.91
C VAL A 702 0.99 -12.97 -10.98
N GLY A 703 1.76 -13.11 -9.90
CA GLY A 703 3.03 -12.43 -9.71
C GLY A 703 2.83 -10.94 -9.46
N ASP A 704 2.67 -10.56 -8.20
CA ASP A 704 2.32 -9.21 -7.77
C ASP A 704 3.33 -8.64 -6.76
N ALA A 705 3.60 -7.33 -6.84
CA ALA A 705 4.46 -6.59 -5.91
C ALA A 705 5.83 -7.26 -5.67
N GLY A 706 6.48 -7.76 -6.73
CA GLY A 706 7.76 -8.47 -6.65
C GLY A 706 7.69 -9.96 -6.29
N GLY A 707 6.49 -10.52 -6.14
CA GLY A 707 6.26 -11.96 -5.96
C GLY A 707 6.29 -12.78 -7.26
N ILE A 708 6.42 -14.10 -7.13
CA ILE A 708 6.41 -15.06 -8.25
C ILE A 708 5.11 -15.85 -8.21
N GLY A 709 4.32 -15.78 -9.28
CA GLY A 709 3.01 -16.44 -9.37
C GLY A 709 2.87 -17.34 -10.58
N MET A 710 2.21 -18.49 -10.42
CA MET A 710 1.90 -19.43 -11.50
C MET A 710 0.43 -19.88 -11.48
N LEU A 711 -0.29 -19.65 -12.57
CA LEU A 711 -1.64 -20.19 -12.82
C LEU A 711 -1.59 -21.29 -13.89
N ASN A 712 -1.85 -22.53 -13.50
CA ASN A 712 -1.85 -23.67 -14.42
C ASN A 712 -3.28 -24.14 -14.68
N ILE A 713 -3.70 -24.17 -15.94
CA ILE A 713 -5.06 -24.53 -16.37
C ILE A 713 -4.99 -25.82 -17.19
N GLY A 714 -5.50 -26.90 -16.59
CA GLY A 714 -5.39 -28.26 -17.12
C GLY A 714 -4.05 -28.91 -16.81
N ASP A 715 -4.04 -30.23 -16.82
CA ASP A 715 -2.84 -31.06 -16.62
C ASP A 715 -2.51 -31.94 -17.85
N GLY A 716 -3.26 -31.75 -18.94
CA GLY A 716 -3.14 -32.51 -20.18
C GLY A 716 -3.88 -33.85 -20.14
N ILE A 717 -4.57 -34.17 -19.03
CA ILE A 717 -5.27 -35.43 -18.81
C ILE A 717 -6.75 -35.17 -18.51
N GLY A 718 -7.59 -35.33 -19.52
CA GLY A 718 -9.03 -35.13 -19.32
C GLY A 718 -9.79 -35.00 -20.61
N ALA A 719 -11.08 -34.73 -20.49
CA ALA A 719 -11.86 -34.25 -21.62
C ALA A 719 -11.53 -32.76 -21.87
N PRO A 720 -11.54 -32.28 -23.13
CA PRO A 720 -11.35 -30.86 -23.41
C PRO A 720 -12.24 -29.96 -22.55
N SER A 721 -11.64 -28.90 -21.98
CA SER A 721 -12.30 -27.93 -21.11
C SER A 721 -12.82 -28.47 -19.76
N SER A 722 -12.27 -29.59 -19.26
CA SER A 722 -12.57 -30.05 -17.90
C SER A 722 -12.03 -29.12 -16.81
N ALA A 723 -10.93 -28.41 -17.09
CA ALA A 723 -10.38 -27.34 -16.25
C ALA A 723 -10.73 -25.99 -16.87
N THR A 724 -11.64 -25.22 -16.26
CA THR A 724 -12.15 -23.97 -16.85
C THR A 724 -11.96 -22.78 -15.90
N VAL A 725 -11.36 -21.70 -16.38
CA VAL A 725 -11.41 -20.36 -15.78
C VAL A 725 -12.46 -19.52 -16.52
N GLU A 726 -13.40 -18.94 -15.78
CA GLU A 726 -14.47 -18.07 -16.27
C GLU A 726 -14.42 -16.74 -15.50
N THR A 727 -14.11 -15.64 -16.18
CA THR A 727 -14.00 -14.30 -15.56
C THR A 727 -14.62 -13.22 -16.46
N ASP A 728 -15.20 -12.19 -15.85
CA ASP A 728 -15.62 -10.94 -16.49
C ASP A 728 -14.75 -9.74 -16.08
N ASP A 729 -13.60 -10.03 -15.48
CA ASP A 729 -12.61 -9.09 -14.95
C ASP A 729 -11.22 -9.33 -15.54
N ASP A 730 -10.33 -8.36 -15.31
CA ASP A 730 -8.97 -8.36 -15.85
C ASP A 730 -8.14 -9.51 -15.28
N LEU A 731 -7.28 -10.09 -16.10
CA LEU A 731 -6.25 -11.05 -15.68
C LEU A 731 -4.89 -10.44 -15.97
N ILE A 732 -4.13 -10.16 -14.90
CA ILE A 732 -2.83 -9.49 -14.97
C ILE A 732 -1.75 -10.46 -14.53
N LEU A 733 -0.78 -10.70 -15.40
CA LEU A 733 0.43 -11.44 -15.11
C LEU A 733 1.58 -10.46 -14.99
N GLY A 734 2.33 -10.50 -13.89
CA GLY A 734 3.42 -9.56 -13.63
C GLY A 734 2.89 -8.15 -13.35
N ARG A 735 2.29 -7.98 -12.17
CA ARG A 735 1.78 -6.68 -11.68
C ARG A 735 2.77 -6.07 -10.69
N ALA A 736 2.94 -4.74 -10.73
CA ALA A 736 3.77 -3.99 -9.79
C ALA A 736 5.20 -4.57 -9.57
N GLY A 737 5.90 -4.96 -10.64
CA GLY A 737 7.25 -5.53 -10.58
C GLY A 737 7.31 -7.03 -10.25
N GLY A 738 6.17 -7.72 -10.21
CA GLY A 738 6.08 -9.17 -10.00
C GLY A 738 6.40 -10.00 -11.25
N ALA A 739 6.60 -11.30 -11.04
CA ALA A 739 6.85 -12.30 -12.09
C ALA A 739 5.65 -13.26 -12.20
N GLY A 740 4.85 -13.12 -13.25
CA GLY A 740 3.64 -13.90 -13.48
C GLY A 740 3.78 -14.94 -14.58
N GLY A 741 3.29 -16.15 -14.35
CA GLY A 741 3.24 -17.19 -15.37
C GLY A 741 1.88 -17.87 -15.47
N MET A 742 1.51 -18.28 -16.67
CA MET A 742 0.32 -19.10 -16.91
C MET A 742 0.59 -20.21 -17.92
N THR A 743 0.10 -21.41 -17.64
CA THR A 743 0.12 -22.53 -18.60
C THR A 743 -1.27 -22.99 -18.93
N ILE A 744 -1.55 -23.27 -20.21
CA ILE A 744 -2.83 -23.83 -20.66
C ILE A 744 -2.57 -25.14 -21.43
N GLN A 745 -3.12 -26.23 -20.92
CA GLN A 745 -2.96 -27.58 -21.49
C GLN A 745 -4.19 -28.03 -22.28
N ALA A 746 -4.13 -29.23 -22.89
CA ALA A 746 -5.14 -29.74 -23.83
C ALA A 746 -6.58 -29.75 -23.30
N ASP A 747 -6.75 -29.99 -22.01
CA ASP A 747 -8.02 -30.05 -21.29
C ASP A 747 -8.39 -28.72 -20.58
N GLY A 748 -7.53 -27.71 -20.69
CA GLY A 748 -7.73 -26.39 -20.11
C GLY A 748 -8.59 -25.44 -20.97
N LYS A 749 -9.29 -24.53 -20.30
CA LYS A 749 -10.05 -23.46 -20.93
C LYS A 749 -9.96 -22.16 -20.12
N LEU A 750 -9.66 -21.05 -20.77
CA LEU A 750 -9.76 -19.69 -20.23
C LEU A 750 -10.83 -18.93 -21.03
N LEU A 751 -11.86 -18.45 -20.35
CA LEU A 751 -12.93 -17.64 -20.93
C LEU A 751 -13.00 -16.30 -20.18
N MET A 752 -12.61 -15.23 -20.88
CA MET A 752 -12.69 -13.86 -20.40
C MET A 752 -13.81 -13.16 -21.18
N ALA A 753 -14.96 -13.00 -20.53
CA ALA A 753 -16.19 -12.54 -21.16
C ALA A 753 -16.48 -11.06 -20.84
N GLY A 754 -16.89 -10.29 -21.84
CA GLY A 754 -17.25 -8.88 -21.70
C GLY A 754 -16.12 -7.87 -21.95
N ASN A 755 -16.51 -6.65 -22.31
CA ASN A 755 -15.60 -5.60 -22.80
C ASN A 755 -14.93 -4.78 -21.68
N GLY A 756 -14.70 -5.42 -20.53
CA GLY A 756 -13.98 -4.84 -19.39
C GLY A 756 -13.04 -5.84 -18.72
N ALA A 757 -12.62 -6.87 -19.46
CA ALA A 757 -11.79 -7.98 -19.00
C ALA A 757 -10.58 -8.17 -19.93
N ALA A 758 -9.51 -7.39 -19.73
CA ALA A 758 -8.26 -7.48 -20.47
C ALA A 758 -7.35 -8.58 -19.92
N LEU A 759 -6.62 -9.26 -20.82
CA LEU A 759 -5.45 -10.07 -20.44
C LEU A 759 -4.20 -9.21 -20.61
N THR A 760 -3.53 -8.90 -19.50
CA THR A 760 -2.34 -8.04 -19.46
C THR A 760 -1.12 -8.83 -19.03
N LEU A 761 -0.07 -8.83 -19.86
CA LEU A 761 1.21 -9.47 -19.58
C LEU A 761 2.28 -8.40 -19.38
N GLY A 762 2.70 -8.19 -18.12
CA GLY A 762 3.69 -7.19 -17.74
C GLY A 762 3.09 -5.78 -17.68
N ASP A 763 2.46 -5.44 -16.56
CA ASP A 763 1.66 -4.21 -16.38
C ASP A 763 2.47 -3.01 -15.84
N ALA A 764 3.67 -3.25 -15.32
CA ALA A 764 4.52 -2.21 -14.73
C ALA A 764 5.99 -2.44 -15.04
N ALA A 765 6.83 -1.43 -14.78
CA ALA A 765 8.29 -1.57 -14.88
C ALA A 765 8.80 -2.75 -14.03
N ASP A 766 9.82 -3.44 -14.55
CA ASP A 766 10.44 -4.63 -13.95
C ASP A 766 9.54 -5.87 -13.84
N SER A 767 8.27 -5.77 -14.26
CA SER A 767 7.38 -6.93 -14.32
C SER A 767 7.78 -7.90 -15.43
N THR A 768 7.69 -9.19 -15.15
CA THR A 768 7.87 -10.25 -16.16
C THR A 768 6.63 -11.13 -16.25
N ALA A 769 6.22 -11.48 -17.47
CA ALA A 769 5.01 -12.27 -17.70
C ALA A 769 5.20 -13.29 -18.82
N ILE A 770 4.82 -14.55 -18.57
CA ILE A 770 4.93 -15.63 -19.55
C ILE A 770 3.64 -16.45 -19.61
N VAL A 771 3.08 -16.62 -20.81
CA VAL A 771 2.01 -17.56 -21.11
C VAL A 771 2.52 -18.68 -22.01
N LEU A 772 2.30 -19.93 -21.62
CA LEU A 772 2.61 -21.12 -22.40
C LEU A 772 1.34 -21.93 -22.68
N GLN A 773 0.88 -21.92 -23.92
CA GLN A 773 -0.29 -22.68 -24.36
C GLN A 773 0.14 -23.85 -25.24
N THR A 774 -0.01 -25.07 -24.74
CA THR A 774 0.30 -26.31 -25.48
C THR A 774 -0.95 -26.99 -26.03
N GLY A 775 -2.15 -26.54 -25.62
CA GLY A 775 -3.44 -27.04 -26.05
C GLY A 775 -4.60 -26.15 -25.60
N GLY A 776 -5.79 -26.74 -25.42
CA GLY A 776 -6.92 -26.06 -24.78
C GLY A 776 -7.52 -24.91 -25.59
N VAL A 777 -8.34 -24.11 -24.92
CA VAL A 777 -9.10 -23.00 -25.52
C VAL A 777 -8.93 -21.73 -24.69
N VAL A 778 -8.46 -20.66 -25.30
CA VAL A 778 -8.46 -19.30 -24.74
C VAL A 778 -9.39 -18.43 -25.58
N SER A 779 -10.32 -17.74 -24.92
CA SER A 779 -11.26 -16.80 -25.55
C SER A 779 -11.29 -15.51 -24.74
N ILE A 780 -11.01 -14.39 -25.38
CA ILE A 780 -10.96 -13.05 -24.79
C ILE A 780 -11.85 -12.13 -25.62
N ASP A 781 -12.85 -11.53 -24.98
CA ASP A 781 -13.74 -10.55 -25.63
C ASP A 781 -13.06 -9.17 -25.76
N HIS A 782 -12.30 -8.71 -24.74
CA HIS A 782 -11.64 -7.39 -24.74
C HIS A 782 -10.17 -7.44 -25.27
N GLU A 783 -9.32 -6.55 -24.76
CA GLU A 783 -7.90 -6.41 -25.13
C GLU A 783 -7.02 -7.57 -24.68
N LEU A 784 -6.02 -7.90 -25.50
CA LEU A 784 -4.84 -8.67 -25.13
C LEU A 784 -3.63 -7.74 -25.19
N GLN A 785 -2.91 -7.57 -24.09
CA GLN A 785 -1.74 -6.70 -23.99
C GLN A 785 -0.51 -7.55 -23.62
N ILE A 786 0.50 -7.54 -24.49
CA ILE A 786 1.75 -8.29 -24.29
C ILE A 786 2.89 -7.29 -24.17
N GLY A 787 3.51 -7.19 -22.99
CA GLY A 787 4.48 -6.14 -22.67
C GLY A 787 3.77 -4.79 -22.58
N ALA A 788 2.96 -4.58 -21.53
CA ALA A 788 1.96 -3.50 -21.50
C ALA A 788 2.48 -2.13 -21.06
N ALA A 789 3.64 -2.07 -20.39
CA ALA A 789 4.22 -0.86 -19.83
C ALA A 789 5.74 -0.78 -20.04
N ALA A 790 6.27 0.45 -19.95
CA ALA A 790 7.71 0.71 -20.06
C ALA A 790 8.53 -0.11 -19.07
N GLY A 791 9.52 -0.85 -19.57
CA GLY A 791 10.36 -1.74 -18.76
C GLY A 791 9.72 -3.05 -18.34
N ALA A 792 8.49 -3.34 -18.79
CA ALA A 792 7.84 -4.63 -18.59
C ALA A 792 8.20 -5.61 -19.73
N THR A 793 8.36 -6.89 -19.42
CA THR A 793 8.55 -7.96 -20.41
C THR A 793 7.37 -8.93 -20.39
N GLY A 794 6.66 -9.04 -21.52
CA GLY A 794 5.55 -9.98 -21.70
C GLY A 794 5.79 -10.94 -22.85
N SER A 795 5.50 -12.23 -22.65
CA SER A 795 5.56 -13.23 -23.72
C SER A 795 4.36 -14.17 -23.70
N TYR A 796 3.76 -14.41 -24.87
CA TYR A 796 2.77 -15.45 -25.10
C TYR A 796 3.32 -16.42 -26.14
N ALA A 797 3.48 -17.70 -25.79
CA ALA A 797 3.82 -18.76 -26.73
C ALA A 797 2.68 -19.77 -26.85
N ILE A 798 2.25 -20.07 -28.07
CA ILE A 798 1.21 -21.06 -28.38
C ILE A 798 1.73 -22.09 -29.38
N ALA A 799 1.74 -23.36 -28.99
CA ALA A 799 2.18 -24.49 -29.82
C ALA A 799 1.02 -25.43 -30.23
N GLY A 800 -0.14 -25.29 -29.58
CA GLY A 800 -1.33 -26.11 -29.83
C GLY A 800 -2.58 -25.50 -29.19
N GLY A 801 -3.76 -25.98 -29.57
CA GLY A 801 -5.04 -25.43 -29.10
C GLY A 801 -5.48 -24.18 -29.86
N SER A 802 -6.41 -23.41 -29.28
CA SER A 802 -6.93 -22.19 -29.89
C SER A 802 -6.82 -20.97 -28.99
N LEU A 803 -6.40 -19.83 -29.56
CA LEU A 803 -6.48 -18.50 -28.97
C LEU A 803 -7.42 -17.65 -29.84
N THR A 804 -8.58 -17.29 -29.31
CA THR A 804 -9.50 -16.33 -29.94
C THR A 804 -9.53 -15.04 -29.13
N THR A 805 -9.15 -13.93 -29.74
CA THR A 805 -9.21 -12.59 -29.12
C THR A 805 -10.14 -11.70 -29.93
N ALA A 806 -10.64 -10.63 -29.30
CA ALA A 806 -11.75 -9.85 -29.83
C ALA A 806 -12.94 -10.75 -30.19
N ALA A 807 -13.31 -11.68 -29.30
CA ALA A 807 -14.26 -12.74 -29.65
C ALA A 807 -15.66 -12.19 -30.01
N ASP A 808 -16.05 -11.02 -29.50
CA ASP A 808 -17.25 -10.25 -29.84
C ASP A 808 -17.05 -9.24 -30.99
N ASN A 809 -15.86 -9.23 -31.60
CA ASN A 809 -15.36 -8.29 -32.62
C ASN A 809 -15.02 -6.88 -32.08
N ALA A 810 -14.82 -6.73 -30.77
CA ALA A 810 -14.26 -5.53 -30.13
C ALA A 810 -12.97 -5.88 -29.38
N GLY A 811 -12.15 -4.89 -29.02
CA GLY A 811 -10.89 -5.12 -28.28
C GLY A 811 -9.66 -5.30 -29.17
N THR A 812 -8.58 -4.64 -28.79
CA THR A 812 -7.34 -4.55 -29.56
C THR A 812 -6.29 -5.54 -29.03
N MET A 813 -5.52 -6.16 -29.92
CA MET A 813 -4.30 -6.88 -29.51
C MET A 813 -3.11 -5.93 -29.59
N TYR A 814 -2.38 -5.78 -28.49
CA TYR A 814 -1.13 -5.02 -28.44
C TYR A 814 0.05 -5.95 -28.17
N ILE A 815 1.05 -5.90 -29.05
CA ILE A 815 2.35 -6.54 -28.84
C ILE A 815 3.37 -5.40 -28.69
N GLY A 816 3.89 -5.19 -27.48
CA GLY A 816 4.76 -4.08 -27.14
C GLY A 816 4.00 -2.75 -27.00
N ARG A 817 3.37 -2.51 -25.85
CA ARG A 817 2.59 -1.29 -25.57
C ARG A 817 3.34 -0.37 -24.60
N ASN A 818 3.19 0.96 -24.76
CA ASN A 818 3.71 1.98 -23.84
C ASN A 818 5.20 1.84 -23.49
N GLY A 819 6.05 1.39 -24.43
CA GLY A 819 7.48 1.18 -24.20
C GLY A 819 7.85 -0.19 -23.61
N GLY A 820 6.92 -1.14 -23.56
CA GLY A 820 7.17 -2.51 -23.08
C GLY A 820 7.74 -3.46 -24.14
N ASP A 821 8.33 -4.56 -23.67
CA ASP A 821 8.87 -5.64 -24.51
C ASP A 821 7.84 -6.75 -24.64
N GLY A 822 7.16 -6.81 -25.79
CA GLY A 822 6.09 -7.76 -26.08
C GLY A 822 6.46 -8.81 -27.11
N LYS A 823 6.20 -10.09 -26.81
CA LYS A 823 6.44 -11.20 -27.75
C LYS A 823 5.25 -12.15 -27.88
N LEU A 824 4.75 -12.37 -29.10
CA LEU A 824 3.83 -13.45 -29.44
C LEU A 824 4.53 -14.50 -30.32
N ARG A 825 4.60 -15.76 -29.89
CA ARG A 825 5.12 -16.88 -30.68
C ARG A 825 4.01 -17.87 -31.00
N VAL A 826 3.83 -18.20 -32.27
CA VAL A 826 2.90 -19.21 -32.75
C VAL A 826 3.66 -20.33 -33.46
N GLU A 827 3.44 -21.57 -33.05
CA GLU A 827 4.08 -22.75 -33.64
C GLU A 827 3.18 -23.99 -33.60
N GLY A 828 3.69 -25.11 -34.13
CA GLY A 828 3.04 -26.41 -34.04
C GLY A 828 1.66 -26.42 -34.72
N THR A 829 0.63 -26.86 -34.00
CA THR A 829 -0.75 -26.95 -34.52
C THR A 829 -1.68 -25.90 -33.92
N ALA A 830 -1.12 -24.77 -33.47
CA ALA A 830 -1.87 -23.68 -32.88
C ALA A 830 -2.87 -23.06 -33.86
N ASN A 831 -4.01 -22.59 -33.33
CA ASN A 831 -4.98 -21.80 -34.06
C ASN A 831 -5.20 -20.45 -33.38
N VAL A 832 -4.63 -19.38 -33.93
CA VAL A 832 -4.76 -18.01 -33.45
C VAL A 832 -5.73 -17.25 -34.36
N LEU A 833 -6.81 -16.74 -33.77
CA LEU A 833 -7.79 -15.89 -34.43
C LEU A 833 -8.00 -14.61 -33.61
N HIS A 834 -7.50 -13.49 -34.12
CA HIS A 834 -7.84 -12.16 -33.62
C HIS A 834 -8.84 -11.52 -34.59
N LYS A 835 -10.03 -11.12 -34.11
CA LYS A 835 -11.10 -10.63 -35.00
C LYS A 835 -11.13 -9.10 -35.18
N ALA A 836 -10.17 -8.39 -34.60
CA ALA A 836 -10.09 -6.93 -34.67
C ALA A 836 -8.68 -6.49 -35.07
N GLU A 837 -8.24 -5.35 -34.55
CA GLU A 837 -6.97 -4.71 -34.86
C GLU A 837 -5.84 -5.22 -33.97
N ALA A 838 -4.77 -5.73 -34.60
CA ALA A 838 -3.53 -6.10 -33.92
C ALA A 838 -2.45 -5.04 -34.20
N PHE A 839 -1.93 -4.47 -33.12
CA PHE A 839 -0.83 -3.50 -33.14
C PHE A 839 0.50 -4.16 -32.79
N LEU A 840 1.49 -3.90 -33.62
CA LEU A 840 2.90 -4.06 -33.29
C LEU A 840 3.44 -2.68 -32.87
N GLY A 841 3.77 -2.54 -31.59
CA GLY A 841 4.12 -1.23 -31.03
C GLY A 841 2.91 -0.32 -30.81
N ASN A 842 3.08 0.79 -30.08
CA ASN A 842 2.06 1.85 -29.97
C ASN A 842 2.71 3.25 -29.91
N ALA A 843 2.09 4.23 -30.59
CA ALA A 843 2.54 5.60 -30.82
C ALA A 843 2.76 6.48 -29.57
N THR A 844 2.37 6.04 -28.36
CA THR A 844 2.43 6.86 -27.14
C THR A 844 3.72 6.73 -26.32
N GLY A 845 4.60 5.77 -26.64
CA GLY A 845 5.84 5.54 -25.89
C GLY A 845 7.02 5.22 -26.81
N ALA A 846 8.04 6.08 -26.82
CA ALA A 846 9.30 5.79 -27.50
C ALA A 846 9.95 4.53 -26.89
N ASN A 847 10.47 3.64 -27.73
CA ASN A 847 11.24 2.42 -27.39
C ASN A 847 10.46 1.17 -26.96
N ALA A 848 9.21 0.96 -27.40
CA ALA A 848 8.60 -0.37 -27.29
C ALA A 848 9.33 -1.38 -28.19
N ASN A 849 9.38 -2.65 -27.78
CA ASN A 849 9.89 -3.75 -28.60
C ASN A 849 8.77 -4.76 -28.84
N ALA A 850 8.34 -4.91 -30.09
CA ALA A 850 7.26 -5.80 -30.49
C ALA A 850 7.79 -6.94 -31.36
N ARG A 851 7.48 -8.18 -31.00
CA ARG A 851 7.94 -9.35 -31.75
C ARG A 851 6.86 -10.38 -31.98
N LEU A 852 6.51 -10.60 -33.25
CA LEU A 852 5.63 -11.67 -33.69
C LEU A 852 6.46 -12.78 -34.34
N GLU A 853 6.45 -13.99 -33.78
CA GLU A 853 7.13 -15.16 -34.36
C GLU A 853 6.11 -16.20 -34.85
N ILE A 854 6.26 -16.66 -36.08
CA ILE A 854 5.45 -17.71 -36.69
C ILE A 854 6.38 -18.83 -37.16
N SER A 855 6.20 -20.03 -36.63
CA SER A 855 7.09 -21.17 -36.90
C SER A 855 6.34 -22.38 -37.45
N GLY A 856 6.92 -23.02 -38.46
CA GLY A 856 6.39 -24.19 -39.14
C GLY A 856 5.32 -23.86 -40.20
N SER A 857 4.55 -24.88 -40.60
CA SER A 857 3.55 -24.77 -41.69
C SER A 857 2.16 -25.28 -41.31
N THR A 858 1.95 -25.69 -40.06
CA THR A 858 0.73 -26.37 -39.61
C THR A 858 -0.15 -25.51 -38.72
N ALA A 859 0.37 -24.39 -38.21
CA ALA A 859 -0.40 -23.45 -37.44
C ALA A 859 -1.33 -22.64 -38.36
N SER A 860 -2.36 -22.05 -37.75
CA SER A 860 -3.26 -21.07 -38.36
C SER A 860 -3.13 -19.75 -37.59
N VAL A 861 -2.79 -18.66 -38.29
CA VAL A 861 -2.71 -17.32 -37.70
C VAL A 861 -3.55 -16.38 -38.54
N SER A 862 -4.56 -15.78 -37.94
CA SER A 862 -5.41 -14.82 -38.63
C SER A 862 -5.74 -13.62 -37.75
N PHE A 863 -5.50 -12.42 -38.30
CA PHE A 863 -5.88 -11.15 -37.70
C PHE A 863 -6.97 -10.46 -38.52
N GLY A 864 -7.74 -9.61 -37.86
CA GLY A 864 -8.70 -8.75 -38.53
C GLY A 864 -7.98 -7.69 -39.35
N GLN A 865 -7.11 -6.93 -38.68
CA GLN A 865 -6.24 -5.89 -39.22
C GLN A 865 -4.85 -5.98 -38.57
N LEU A 866 -3.83 -5.51 -39.26
CA LEU A 866 -2.45 -5.41 -38.75
C LEU A 866 -1.97 -3.96 -38.90
N GLU A 867 -1.52 -3.36 -37.80
CA GLU A 867 -0.97 -2.01 -37.77
C GLU A 867 0.43 -1.99 -37.12
N ASN A 868 1.35 -1.26 -37.74
CA ASN A 868 2.68 -0.95 -37.22
C ASN A 868 2.68 0.49 -36.70
N ALA A 869 3.17 0.72 -35.48
CA ALA A 869 3.36 2.06 -34.95
C ALA A 869 4.70 2.66 -35.40
N ALA A 870 4.78 4.00 -35.49
CA ALA A 870 6.02 4.70 -35.80
C ALA A 870 6.96 4.83 -34.58
N GLY A 871 8.27 4.71 -34.79
CA GLY A 871 9.30 5.09 -33.82
C GLY A 871 9.56 4.08 -32.70
N VAL A 872 9.40 2.80 -33.00
CA VAL A 872 9.46 1.66 -32.07
C VAL A 872 10.28 0.53 -32.73
N SER A 873 10.60 -0.56 -32.01
CA SER A 873 11.34 -1.69 -32.61
C SER A 873 10.37 -2.86 -32.86
N GLU A 874 9.91 -3.03 -34.09
CA GLU A 874 8.99 -4.13 -34.45
C GLU A 874 9.66 -5.16 -35.32
N SER A 875 9.39 -6.43 -35.05
CA SER A 875 9.83 -7.53 -35.89
C SER A 875 8.74 -8.56 -36.10
N ILE A 876 8.66 -9.05 -37.34
CA ILE A 876 7.90 -10.25 -37.66
C ILE A 876 8.87 -11.30 -38.19
N ARG A 877 8.93 -12.42 -37.48
CA ARG A 877 9.79 -13.55 -37.81
C ARG A 877 9.00 -14.72 -38.37
N TRP A 878 9.44 -15.24 -39.50
CA TRP A 878 9.02 -16.55 -40.00
C TRP A 878 10.16 -17.57 -39.90
N GLU A 879 9.87 -18.69 -39.25
CA GLU A 879 10.74 -19.87 -39.22
C GLU A 879 10.07 -20.99 -40.03
N ALA A 880 10.69 -21.35 -41.15
CA ALA A 880 10.09 -22.27 -42.09
C ALA A 880 10.36 -23.73 -41.72
N SER A 881 9.40 -24.60 -42.01
CA SER A 881 9.62 -26.05 -42.03
C SER A 881 9.81 -26.54 -43.46
N ALA A 882 10.29 -27.76 -43.65
CA ALA A 882 10.43 -28.36 -44.99
C ALA A 882 9.09 -28.45 -45.77
N ALA A 883 7.95 -28.33 -45.09
CA ALA A 883 6.63 -28.35 -45.70
C ALA A 883 6.09 -26.95 -46.09
N GLY A 884 6.72 -25.86 -45.65
CA GLY A 884 6.20 -24.51 -45.84
C GLY A 884 6.41 -23.58 -44.66
N VAL A 885 5.75 -22.43 -44.77
CA VAL A 885 5.54 -21.44 -43.70
C VAL A 885 4.05 -21.32 -43.44
N THR A 886 3.67 -20.99 -42.21
CA THR A 886 2.30 -20.56 -41.89
C THR A 886 2.13 -19.09 -42.29
N PRO A 887 1.21 -18.78 -43.23
CA PRO A 887 0.92 -17.40 -43.58
C PRO A 887 0.16 -16.70 -42.46
N LEU A 888 0.43 -15.40 -42.27
CA LEU A 888 -0.44 -14.50 -41.53
C LEU A 888 -1.62 -14.09 -42.41
N VAL A 889 -2.83 -14.51 -42.03
CA VAL A 889 -4.05 -14.23 -42.80
C VAL A 889 -4.74 -12.97 -42.29
N ILE A 890 -4.89 -11.97 -43.16
CA ILE A 890 -5.63 -10.75 -42.82
C ILE A 890 -7.03 -10.81 -43.43
N THR A 891 -8.04 -10.83 -42.58
CA THR A 891 -9.45 -11.04 -42.98
C THR A 891 -10.20 -9.74 -43.26
N GLY A 892 -9.71 -8.62 -42.73
CA GLY A 892 -10.33 -7.32 -42.81
C GLY A 892 -11.45 -7.09 -41.81
N ALA A 893 -11.62 -7.93 -40.79
CA ALA A 893 -12.47 -7.61 -39.64
C ALA A 893 -11.81 -6.52 -38.77
N GLY A 894 -12.58 -5.60 -38.17
CA GLY A 894 -12.03 -4.51 -37.34
C GLY A 894 -12.43 -3.10 -37.80
N PRO A 895 -12.07 -2.07 -37.00
CA PRO A 895 -12.58 -0.71 -37.14
C PRO A 895 -11.97 0.10 -38.30
N LEU A 896 -10.76 -0.24 -38.78
CA LEU A 896 -10.15 0.53 -39.88
C LEU A 896 -10.98 0.47 -41.16
N GLY A 897 -11.16 1.63 -41.79
CA GLY A 897 -11.91 1.78 -43.04
C GLY A 897 -11.10 1.45 -44.29
N SER A 898 -9.78 1.55 -44.22
CA SER A 898 -8.79 1.34 -45.30
C SER A 898 -7.42 1.02 -44.66
N HIS A 899 -6.42 0.64 -45.46
CA HIS A 899 -5.07 0.28 -44.96
C HIS A 899 -5.10 -0.83 -43.90
N ARG A 900 -5.77 -1.95 -44.21
CA ARG A 900 -5.98 -3.05 -43.26
C ARG A 900 -4.71 -3.85 -42.93
N VAL A 901 -3.66 -3.64 -43.72
CA VAL A 901 -2.30 -4.15 -43.48
C VAL A 901 -1.36 -2.96 -43.58
N GLN A 902 -0.79 -2.55 -42.46
CA GLN A 902 0.21 -1.48 -42.39
C GLN A 902 1.51 -2.09 -41.87
N LEU A 903 2.49 -2.22 -42.77
CA LEU A 903 3.86 -2.60 -42.40
C LEU A 903 4.69 -1.38 -41.99
N GLN A 904 4.21 -0.19 -42.33
CA GLN A 904 4.76 1.10 -41.93
C GLN A 904 3.61 2.02 -41.55
N ASP A 905 3.85 2.95 -40.62
CA ASP A 905 2.86 3.97 -40.29
C ASP A 905 2.52 4.79 -41.55
N PRO A 906 1.24 5.18 -41.78
CA PRO A 906 0.85 5.89 -43.00
C PRO A 906 1.56 7.23 -43.21
N SER A 907 1.99 7.89 -42.12
CA SER A 907 2.76 9.13 -42.19
C SER A 907 4.21 8.90 -42.64
N GLU A 908 4.81 7.78 -42.26
CA GLU A 908 6.13 7.35 -42.70
C GLU A 908 6.09 6.89 -44.16
N ALA A 909 5.11 6.06 -44.50
CA ALA A 909 4.87 5.60 -45.86
C ALA A 909 4.63 6.77 -46.83
N ALA A 910 3.93 7.84 -46.39
CA ALA A 910 3.71 9.03 -47.21
C ALA A 910 4.98 9.83 -47.55
N ASN A 911 6.06 9.66 -46.77
CA ASN A 911 7.35 10.30 -47.03
C ASN A 911 8.17 9.56 -48.11
N ASN A 912 7.80 8.32 -48.44
CA ASN A 912 8.42 7.53 -49.49
C ASN A 912 7.89 7.96 -50.87
N SER A 913 8.59 8.88 -51.55
CA SER A 913 8.11 9.52 -52.78
C SER A 913 8.36 8.76 -54.10
N GLY A 914 8.96 7.56 -54.05
CA GLY A 914 9.09 6.63 -55.18
C GLY A 914 10.38 6.72 -56.04
N ALA A 915 10.83 5.52 -56.44
CA ALA A 915 11.84 5.11 -57.43
C ALA A 915 13.17 5.89 -57.49
N GLY A 916 14.17 5.41 -56.73
CA GLY A 916 15.58 5.77 -56.89
C GLY A 916 16.14 6.78 -55.88
N VAL A 917 15.38 7.12 -54.84
CA VAL A 917 15.87 7.79 -53.63
C VAL A 917 15.75 6.77 -52.51
N THR A 918 16.78 6.62 -51.67
CA THR A 918 16.82 5.69 -50.54
C THR A 918 15.49 5.76 -49.79
N LEU A 919 14.67 4.71 -49.88
CA LEU A 919 13.48 4.61 -49.04
C LEU A 919 13.97 4.57 -47.59
N THR A 920 13.42 5.43 -46.75
CA THR A 920 13.83 5.56 -45.34
C THR A 920 12.59 5.69 -44.48
N GLY A 921 12.53 4.94 -43.39
CA GLY A 921 11.42 4.92 -42.44
C GLY A 921 11.57 3.72 -41.51
N ASP A 922 10.75 3.67 -40.46
CA ASP A 922 10.75 2.61 -39.44
C ASP A 922 9.66 1.59 -39.79
N GLY A 923 9.98 0.63 -40.66
CA GLY A 923 9.03 -0.43 -41.00
C GLY A 923 9.12 -1.58 -40.01
N ALA A 924 8.16 -2.50 -40.06
CA ALA A 924 8.34 -3.77 -39.34
C ALA A 924 9.56 -4.52 -39.91
N ALA A 925 10.50 -4.93 -39.06
CA ALA A 925 11.66 -5.70 -39.46
C ALA A 925 11.27 -7.12 -39.88
N LEU A 926 11.76 -7.55 -41.04
CA LEU A 926 11.55 -8.92 -41.54
C LEU A 926 12.69 -9.83 -41.09
N GLU A 927 12.37 -10.82 -40.24
CA GLU A 927 13.29 -11.88 -39.84
C GLU A 927 12.90 -13.21 -40.50
N LEU A 928 13.86 -13.92 -41.10
CA LEU A 928 13.60 -15.19 -41.79
C LEU A 928 14.60 -16.26 -41.39
N ASP A 929 14.08 -17.47 -41.13
CA ASP A 929 14.86 -18.70 -41.11
C ASP A 929 14.26 -19.68 -42.12
N LEU A 930 14.88 -19.76 -43.30
CA LEU A 930 14.49 -20.62 -44.42
C LEU A 930 15.44 -21.82 -44.57
N SER A 931 16.26 -22.12 -43.56
CA SER A 931 17.27 -23.18 -43.61
C SER A 931 16.70 -24.58 -43.84
N ALA A 932 15.39 -24.77 -43.60
CA ALA A 932 14.68 -26.00 -43.89
C ALA A 932 14.40 -26.24 -45.41
N PHE A 933 14.62 -25.25 -46.27
CA PHE A 933 14.41 -25.35 -47.72
C PHE A 933 15.70 -25.59 -48.48
N THR A 934 15.65 -26.51 -49.46
CA THR A 934 16.79 -26.83 -50.34
C THR A 934 16.46 -26.68 -51.83
N ALA A 935 15.19 -26.43 -52.18
CA ALA A 935 14.72 -26.33 -53.55
C ALA A 935 13.96 -25.02 -53.77
N SER A 936 13.84 -24.59 -55.03
CA SER A 936 13.04 -23.43 -55.41
C SER A 936 11.58 -23.60 -54.96
N ALA A 937 11.02 -22.56 -54.36
CA ALA A 937 9.67 -22.58 -53.80
C ALA A 937 9.07 -21.17 -53.80
N THR A 938 7.73 -21.12 -53.68
CA THR A 938 7.00 -19.87 -53.45
C THR A 938 6.34 -19.97 -52.09
N LEU A 939 6.67 -19.06 -51.18
CA LEU A 939 6.19 -19.05 -49.80
C LEU A 939 5.33 -17.81 -49.55
N MET A 940 4.11 -17.98 -49.07
CA MET A 940 3.22 -16.86 -48.73
C MET A 940 3.44 -16.47 -47.27
N LEU A 941 3.92 -15.26 -47.01
CA LEU A 941 4.11 -14.74 -45.66
C LEU A 941 2.83 -14.08 -45.15
N ILE A 942 2.22 -13.22 -45.98
CA ILE A 942 0.96 -12.55 -45.67
C ILE A 942 -0.06 -12.86 -46.76
N ASN A 943 -1.20 -13.41 -46.34
CA ASN A 943 -2.38 -13.62 -47.17
C ASN A 943 -3.40 -12.52 -46.87
N ASN A 944 -3.45 -11.50 -47.70
CA ASN A 944 -4.35 -10.37 -47.51
C ASN A 944 -5.66 -10.63 -48.27
N GLN A 945 -6.70 -11.02 -47.53
CA GLN A 945 -8.01 -11.33 -48.12
C GLN A 945 -8.87 -10.08 -48.33
N THR A 946 -8.30 -8.89 -48.17
CA THR A 946 -9.00 -7.61 -48.28
C THR A 946 -8.79 -6.97 -49.66
N ALA A 947 -9.62 -5.98 -50.00
CA ALA A 947 -9.44 -5.18 -51.21
C ALA A 947 -8.40 -4.06 -51.04
N ASP A 948 -7.97 -3.78 -49.81
CA ASP A 948 -7.03 -2.71 -49.49
C ASP A 948 -5.58 -3.19 -49.75
N PRO A 949 -4.74 -2.37 -50.38
CA PRO A 949 -3.32 -2.70 -50.56
C PRO A 949 -2.58 -2.71 -49.23
N ILE A 950 -1.47 -3.45 -49.20
CA ILE A 950 -0.51 -3.38 -48.09
C ILE A 950 0.14 -1.99 -48.10
N THR A 951 0.17 -1.35 -46.94
CA THR A 951 0.75 -0.01 -46.77
C THR A 951 2.20 -0.15 -46.30
N GLY A 952 3.13 0.38 -47.09
CA GLY A 952 4.56 0.33 -46.79
C GLY A 952 5.22 -1.00 -47.15
N PHE A 953 6.48 -1.15 -46.72
CA PHE A 953 7.33 -2.31 -46.97
C PHE A 953 7.91 -2.85 -45.66
N PHE A 954 8.39 -4.08 -45.69
CA PHE A 954 9.23 -4.62 -44.62
C PHE A 954 10.59 -3.92 -44.64
N GLU A 955 11.29 -3.88 -43.50
CA GLU A 955 12.65 -3.35 -43.42
C GLU A 955 13.71 -4.42 -43.09
N ARG A 956 14.96 -4.03 -43.32
CA ARG A 956 16.17 -4.73 -42.87
C ARG A 956 16.45 -4.37 -41.42
N GLY A 957 16.37 -5.34 -40.52
CA GLY A 957 16.59 -5.11 -39.09
C GLY A 957 17.99 -4.59 -38.70
N ASP A 958 18.98 -4.63 -39.60
CA ASP A 958 20.34 -4.10 -39.35
C ASP A 958 20.62 -2.72 -39.95
N SER A 959 19.85 -2.30 -40.97
CA SER A 959 20.10 -1.03 -41.69
C SER A 959 18.91 -0.08 -41.75
N LEU A 960 17.70 -0.53 -41.37
CA LEU A 960 16.42 0.18 -41.55
C LEU A 960 16.09 0.50 -43.02
N ASP A 961 16.77 -0.16 -43.96
CA ASP A 961 16.45 -0.05 -45.38
C ASP A 961 15.22 -0.89 -45.72
N LEU A 962 14.32 -0.35 -46.54
CA LEU A 962 13.10 -1.05 -46.93
C LEU A 962 13.32 -2.07 -48.07
N TYR A 963 12.65 -3.21 -47.98
CA TYR A 963 12.59 -4.22 -49.03
C TYR A 963 11.50 -3.89 -50.06
N GLU A 964 11.90 -3.28 -51.18
CA GLU A 964 11.01 -3.01 -52.32
C GLU A 964 10.52 -4.29 -53.03
N GLU A 965 9.54 -4.15 -53.93
CA GLU A 965 9.12 -5.21 -54.85
C GLU A 965 10.31 -5.79 -55.62
N GLY A 966 10.51 -7.11 -55.53
CA GLY A 966 11.59 -7.83 -56.18
C GLY A 966 12.95 -7.70 -55.49
N ALA A 967 13.03 -7.07 -54.32
CA ALA A 967 14.27 -6.96 -53.57
C ALA A 967 14.79 -8.35 -53.16
N ALA A 968 16.12 -8.52 -53.29
CA ALA A 968 16.79 -9.70 -52.78
C ALA A 968 16.96 -9.61 -51.25
N ILE A 969 16.63 -10.69 -50.56
CA ILE A 969 16.81 -10.83 -49.12
C ILE A 969 18.05 -11.69 -48.88
N GLU A 970 19.03 -11.13 -48.19
CA GLU A 970 20.27 -11.80 -47.82
C GLU A 970 20.15 -12.42 -46.41
N GLY A 971 20.97 -13.42 -46.10
CA GLY A 971 21.04 -13.98 -44.74
C GLY A 971 19.83 -14.79 -44.26
N ALA A 972 18.84 -15.07 -45.12
CA ALA A 972 17.62 -15.82 -44.76
C ALA A 972 17.82 -17.33 -44.50
N GLY A 973 19.07 -17.83 -44.47
CA GLY A 973 19.38 -19.25 -44.24
C GLY A 973 19.15 -20.19 -45.43
N PHE A 974 18.66 -19.70 -46.57
CA PHE A 974 18.45 -20.47 -47.79
C PHE A 974 19.69 -20.43 -48.72
N ASN A 975 20.07 -21.58 -49.30
CA ASN A 975 21.14 -21.67 -50.29
C ASN A 975 20.62 -21.36 -51.70
N GLY A 976 20.54 -20.07 -52.02
CA GLY A 976 20.03 -19.56 -53.30
C GLY A 976 19.59 -18.11 -53.19
N ALA A 977 18.90 -17.61 -54.21
CA ALA A 977 18.32 -16.27 -54.18
C ALA A 977 16.93 -16.29 -53.53
N VAL A 978 16.66 -15.35 -52.64
CA VAL A 978 15.34 -15.11 -52.05
C VAL A 978 14.89 -13.73 -52.47
N ASN A 979 13.76 -13.62 -53.18
CA ASN A 979 13.19 -12.33 -53.58
C ASN A 979 11.80 -12.16 -52.98
N ILE A 980 11.48 -10.96 -52.50
CA ILE A 980 10.15 -10.63 -51.99
C ILE A 980 9.27 -10.05 -53.11
N SER A 981 7.98 -10.38 -53.10
CA SER A 981 6.95 -9.81 -53.94
C SER A 981 5.72 -9.46 -53.12
N TYR A 982 5.08 -8.36 -53.49
CA TYR A 982 3.86 -7.81 -52.93
C TYR A 982 2.66 -8.02 -53.91
N VAL A 983 2.79 -8.94 -54.89
CA VAL A 983 1.85 -9.09 -56.03
C VAL A 983 1.29 -10.52 -56.20
N GLY A 984 0.91 -11.19 -55.10
CA GLY A 984 0.15 -12.45 -55.14
C GLY A 984 -1.38 -12.25 -55.17
N GLY A 985 -2.12 -13.18 -55.80
CA GLY A 985 -3.60 -13.27 -55.67
C GLY A 985 -4.38 -12.06 -56.23
N THR A 986 -5.41 -11.58 -55.52
CA THR A 986 -6.20 -10.39 -55.87
C THR A 986 -5.40 -9.09 -55.96
N GLY A 987 -4.07 -9.14 -55.76
CA GLY A 987 -3.12 -8.08 -56.08
C GLY A 987 -2.39 -7.47 -54.89
N ASN A 988 -2.51 -8.04 -53.67
CA ASN A 988 -2.09 -7.38 -52.42
C ASN A 988 -1.47 -8.34 -51.36
N ASP A 989 -0.82 -9.45 -51.73
CA ASP A 989 -0.21 -10.43 -50.79
C ASP A 989 1.32 -10.25 -50.64
N VAL A 990 1.93 -10.72 -49.53
CA VAL A 990 3.40 -10.83 -49.41
C VAL A 990 3.86 -12.25 -49.65
N VAL A 991 4.72 -12.43 -50.65
CA VAL A 991 5.20 -13.72 -51.15
C VAL A 991 6.72 -13.68 -51.29
N LEU A 992 7.39 -14.76 -50.89
CA LEU A 992 8.80 -15.00 -51.18
C LEU A 992 8.94 -15.96 -52.36
N HIS A 993 9.84 -15.62 -53.28
CA HIS A 993 10.29 -16.47 -54.36
C HIS A 993 11.70 -16.96 -54.06
N LEU A 994 11.80 -18.23 -53.69
CA LEU A 994 13.06 -18.93 -53.49
C LEU A 994 13.48 -19.52 -54.83
N ILE A 995 14.66 -19.12 -55.28
CA ILE A 995 15.31 -19.67 -56.46
C ILE A 995 16.57 -20.35 -55.93
N ALA A 996 16.52 -21.68 -55.82
CA ALA A 996 17.70 -22.44 -55.48
C ALA A 996 18.80 -22.10 -56.49
N SER A 997 19.98 -21.74 -56.00
CA SER A 997 21.16 -21.80 -56.86
C SER A 997 21.31 -23.25 -57.31
N GLU A 998 21.65 -23.48 -58.58
CA GLU A 998 22.07 -24.80 -58.99
C GLU A 998 23.18 -25.24 -58.02
N LEU A 999 23.05 -26.44 -57.46
CA LEU A 999 23.95 -26.91 -56.43
C LEU A 999 25.35 -26.97 -57.04
N ASN A 1000 26.17 -25.96 -56.74
CA ASN A 1000 27.55 -25.98 -57.12
C ASN A 1000 28.22 -27.07 -56.29
N SER A 1001 28.33 -28.27 -56.84
CA SER A 1001 28.83 -29.46 -56.16
C SER A 1001 30.00 -30.00 -56.94
N ALA A 1002 31.14 -30.07 -56.28
CA ALA A 1002 32.29 -30.77 -56.80
C ALA A 1002 32.31 -32.26 -56.41
N ASP A 1003 31.25 -32.78 -55.77
CA ASP A 1003 30.97 -34.21 -55.64
C ASP A 1003 30.30 -34.66 -56.95
N PHE A 1004 31.10 -35.20 -57.86
CA PHE A 1004 30.66 -35.56 -59.21
C PHE A 1004 30.21 -37.02 -59.31
N ASP A 1005 30.64 -37.89 -58.39
CA ASP A 1005 30.19 -39.29 -58.38
C ASP A 1005 29.04 -39.57 -57.39
N GLY A 1006 28.63 -38.54 -56.63
CA GLY A 1006 27.42 -38.47 -55.83
C GLY A 1006 27.47 -39.31 -54.56
N ASP A 1007 28.67 -39.60 -54.06
CA ASP A 1007 28.88 -40.46 -52.91
C ASP A 1007 28.89 -39.71 -51.56
N GLY A 1008 28.79 -38.38 -51.62
CA GLY A 1008 28.61 -37.49 -50.48
C GLY A 1008 29.90 -36.94 -49.90
N ASP A 1009 31.06 -37.20 -50.52
CA ASP A 1009 32.31 -36.48 -50.23
C ASP A 1009 32.90 -35.80 -51.48
N VAL A 1010 33.89 -34.93 -51.28
CA VAL A 1010 34.60 -34.25 -52.38
C VAL A 1010 36.06 -34.59 -52.24
N ASP A 1011 36.52 -35.54 -53.06
CA ASP A 1011 37.81 -36.18 -52.87
C ASP A 1011 38.64 -36.28 -54.18
N GLY A 1012 39.63 -37.18 -54.19
CA GLY A 1012 40.48 -37.38 -55.36
C GLY A 1012 39.78 -38.06 -56.54
N SER A 1013 38.68 -38.79 -56.31
CA SER A 1013 37.78 -39.37 -57.32
C SER A 1013 37.11 -38.25 -58.12
N ASP A 1014 36.57 -37.26 -57.41
CA ASP A 1014 35.94 -36.10 -58.04
C ASP A 1014 36.92 -35.22 -58.81
N PHE A 1015 38.11 -35.02 -58.24
CA PHE A 1015 39.18 -34.32 -58.95
C PHE A 1015 39.48 -34.98 -60.30
N LEU A 1016 39.44 -36.31 -60.32
CA LEU A 1016 39.70 -37.09 -61.51
C LEU A 1016 38.54 -37.00 -62.51
N THR A 1017 37.30 -36.87 -62.04
CA THR A 1017 36.12 -36.59 -62.86
C THR A 1017 36.21 -35.21 -63.51
N TRP A 1018 36.47 -34.14 -62.75
CA TRP A 1018 36.77 -32.81 -63.28
C TRP A 1018 37.95 -32.82 -64.27
N GLN A 1019 39.07 -33.46 -63.91
CA GLN A 1019 40.26 -33.50 -64.75
C GLN A 1019 40.01 -34.20 -66.09
N ARG A 1020 39.13 -35.21 -66.13
CA ARG A 1020 38.75 -35.92 -67.38
C ARG A 1020 37.85 -35.08 -68.27
N GLY A 1021 36.99 -34.26 -67.67
CA GLY A 1021 36.10 -33.35 -68.39
C GLY A 1021 36.76 -32.04 -68.84
N LEU A 1022 37.90 -31.67 -68.24
CA LEU A 1022 38.59 -30.40 -68.47
C LEU A 1022 38.78 -30.06 -69.96
N GLY A 1023 38.20 -28.95 -70.39
CA GLY A 1023 38.26 -28.46 -71.77
C GLY A 1023 36.98 -28.71 -72.59
N VAL A 1024 35.95 -29.35 -72.02
CA VAL A 1024 34.59 -29.30 -72.58
C VAL A 1024 34.07 -27.87 -72.48
N SER A 1025 33.65 -27.29 -73.60
CA SER A 1025 33.34 -25.85 -73.70
C SER A 1025 31.85 -25.51 -73.57
N SER A 1026 30.96 -26.51 -73.56
CA SER A 1026 29.50 -26.34 -73.47
C SER A 1026 28.80 -27.70 -73.42
N GLY A 1027 27.72 -27.84 -72.64
CA GLY A 1027 26.88 -29.03 -72.58
C GLY A 1027 27.42 -30.17 -71.71
N ALA A 1028 28.38 -29.89 -70.84
CA ALA A 1028 28.75 -30.79 -69.75
C ALA A 1028 27.59 -30.94 -68.74
N THR A 1029 27.60 -32.04 -68.00
CA THR A 1029 26.70 -32.30 -66.87
C THR A 1029 27.52 -32.40 -65.58
N PRO A 1030 26.91 -32.25 -64.39
CA PRO A 1030 27.65 -32.30 -63.13
C PRO A 1030 28.52 -33.55 -62.97
N ASP A 1031 28.00 -34.72 -63.30
CA ASP A 1031 28.72 -36.01 -63.26
C ASP A 1031 29.89 -36.12 -64.26
N GLN A 1032 30.05 -35.13 -65.16
CA GLN A 1032 31.17 -35.04 -66.09
C GLN A 1032 32.28 -34.11 -65.60
N GLY A 1033 32.07 -33.38 -64.49
CA GLY A 1033 33.06 -32.47 -63.90
C GLY A 1033 32.66 -31.00 -63.90
N ASP A 1034 31.42 -30.67 -64.26
CA ASP A 1034 30.87 -29.30 -64.28
C ASP A 1034 30.31 -28.95 -62.90
N ALA A 1035 31.16 -28.38 -62.04
CA ALA A 1035 30.82 -28.11 -60.64
C ALA A 1035 29.99 -26.84 -60.47
N ASN A 1036 30.03 -25.90 -61.42
CA ASN A 1036 29.21 -24.69 -61.38
C ASN A 1036 27.96 -24.77 -62.28
N ASN A 1037 27.79 -25.89 -62.98
CA ASN A 1037 26.71 -26.22 -63.90
C ASN A 1037 26.53 -25.21 -65.06
N ASP A 1038 27.62 -24.56 -65.49
CA ASP A 1038 27.60 -23.57 -66.58
C ASP A 1038 27.71 -24.21 -67.99
N GLY A 1039 27.82 -25.53 -68.03
CA GLY A 1039 27.98 -26.36 -69.23
C GLY A 1039 29.42 -26.47 -69.71
N GLY A 1040 30.36 -25.71 -69.15
CA GLY A 1040 31.79 -25.83 -69.35
C GLY A 1040 32.45 -26.70 -68.28
N ILE A 1041 33.67 -27.15 -68.53
CA ILE A 1041 34.51 -27.74 -67.50
C ILE A 1041 35.86 -27.05 -67.56
N ASP A 1042 36.08 -26.09 -66.66
CA ASP A 1042 37.21 -25.20 -66.68
C ASP A 1042 37.80 -24.88 -65.30
N GLY A 1043 38.48 -23.75 -65.18
CA GLY A 1043 39.14 -23.32 -63.96
C GLY A 1043 38.18 -22.90 -62.84
N ALA A 1044 36.93 -22.54 -63.17
CA ALA A 1044 35.88 -22.22 -62.21
C ALA A 1044 35.42 -23.47 -61.46
N ASP A 1045 35.24 -24.59 -62.15
CA ASP A 1045 34.86 -25.87 -61.54
C ASP A 1045 35.96 -26.43 -60.64
N LEU A 1046 37.20 -26.27 -61.08
CA LEU A 1046 38.37 -26.60 -60.26
C LEU A 1046 38.42 -25.78 -58.98
N GLN A 1047 37.99 -24.53 -59.04
CA GLN A 1047 37.99 -23.66 -57.87
C GLN A 1047 36.96 -24.15 -56.86
N LEU A 1048 35.76 -24.53 -57.31
CA LEU A 1048 34.75 -25.16 -56.47
C LEU A 1048 35.23 -26.49 -55.87
N TRP A 1049 35.89 -27.34 -56.67
CA TRP A 1049 36.51 -28.56 -56.15
C TRP A 1049 37.55 -28.27 -55.07
N LYS A 1050 38.44 -27.28 -55.26
CA LYS A 1050 39.43 -26.92 -54.24
C LYS A 1050 38.79 -26.39 -52.95
N ASP A 1051 37.72 -25.63 -53.08
CA ASP A 1051 37.02 -25.01 -51.95
C ASP A 1051 36.22 -26.05 -51.16
N GLN A 1052 35.72 -27.09 -51.84
CA GLN A 1052 34.94 -28.17 -51.24
C GLN A 1052 35.76 -29.42 -50.89
N PHE A 1053 37.01 -29.53 -51.38
CA PHE A 1053 37.89 -30.68 -51.15
C PHE A 1053 38.13 -30.87 -49.65
N THR A 1054 37.49 -31.90 -49.10
CA THR A 1054 37.68 -32.28 -47.71
C THR A 1054 38.73 -33.38 -47.65
N GLN A 1055 39.82 -33.13 -46.92
CA GLN A 1055 40.76 -34.22 -46.58
C GLN A 1055 40.00 -35.23 -45.72
N PRO A 1056 40.17 -36.55 -45.95
CA PRO A 1056 39.54 -37.55 -45.12
C PRO A 1056 39.96 -37.33 -43.67
N ALA A 1057 38.99 -37.23 -42.77
CA ALA A 1057 39.25 -37.21 -41.34
C ALA A 1057 40.11 -38.43 -40.98
N ALA A 1058 41.17 -38.22 -40.18
CA ALA A 1058 41.91 -39.31 -39.57
C ALA A 1058 40.92 -40.30 -38.92
N PRO A 1059 41.13 -41.62 -39.00
CA PRO A 1059 40.17 -42.60 -38.54
C PRO A 1059 39.85 -42.31 -37.07
N THR A 1060 38.61 -41.90 -36.82
CA THR A 1060 38.09 -41.75 -35.46
C THR A 1060 38.11 -43.14 -34.84
N ALA A 1061 38.85 -43.27 -33.72
CA ALA A 1061 38.71 -44.44 -32.87
C ALA A 1061 37.22 -44.62 -32.57
N SER A 1062 36.73 -45.86 -32.67
CA SER A 1062 35.38 -46.22 -32.30
C SER A 1062 35.04 -45.62 -30.94
N VAL A 1063 34.23 -44.56 -30.94
CA VAL A 1063 33.64 -44.00 -29.73
C VAL A 1063 32.69 -45.07 -29.19
N PRO A 1064 32.88 -45.55 -27.95
CA PRO A 1064 31.91 -46.46 -27.35
C PRO A 1064 30.53 -45.78 -27.37
N GLU A 1065 29.49 -46.54 -27.71
CA GLU A 1065 28.10 -46.12 -27.59
C GLU A 1065 27.92 -45.27 -26.33
N PRO A 1066 27.20 -44.13 -26.37
CA PRO A 1066 26.74 -43.56 -25.12
C PRO A 1066 25.86 -44.63 -24.47
N ALA A 1067 26.40 -45.29 -23.44
CA ALA A 1067 25.59 -45.91 -22.42
C ALA A 1067 24.52 -44.89 -22.04
N VAL A 1068 23.30 -45.37 -21.83
CA VAL A 1068 22.02 -44.67 -21.64
C VAL A 1068 22.00 -43.68 -20.44
N LEU A 1069 23.14 -43.19 -19.96
CA LEU A 1069 23.30 -42.35 -18.78
C LEU A 1069 23.20 -40.82 -19.02
N PRO A 1070 23.53 -40.20 -20.18
CA PRO A 1070 23.38 -38.73 -20.33
C PRO A 1070 21.94 -38.30 -20.64
N LEU A 1071 21.14 -39.14 -21.32
CA LEU A 1071 19.69 -38.94 -21.48
C LEU A 1071 18.92 -39.18 -20.16
N LEU A 1072 19.55 -39.81 -19.17
CA LEU A 1072 19.01 -39.93 -17.81
C LEU A 1072 19.33 -38.71 -16.93
N ILE A 1073 20.29 -37.85 -17.30
CA ILE A 1073 20.69 -36.69 -16.48
C ILE A 1073 19.91 -35.42 -16.88
N CYS A 1074 19.51 -35.25 -18.15
CA CYS A 1074 18.56 -34.18 -18.52
C CYS A 1074 17.11 -34.50 -18.11
N ALA A 1075 16.75 -35.79 -18.01
CA ALA A 1075 15.46 -36.22 -17.44
C ALA A 1075 15.39 -36.10 -15.90
N LEU A 1076 16.51 -35.84 -15.21
CA LEU A 1076 16.56 -35.63 -13.76
C LEU A 1076 16.49 -34.16 -13.33
N TYR A 1077 16.54 -33.19 -14.27
CA TYR A 1077 16.28 -31.78 -13.95
C TYR A 1077 14.80 -31.37 -14.04
N VAL A 1078 13.96 -32.19 -14.70
CA VAL A 1078 12.48 -32.00 -14.73
C VAL A 1078 11.77 -32.85 -13.66
N GLY A 1079 12.48 -33.75 -12.98
CA GLY A 1079 11.94 -34.62 -11.92
C GLY A 1079 12.07 -34.09 -10.48
N ALA A 1080 12.70 -32.94 -10.27
CA ALA A 1080 13.01 -32.41 -8.92
C ALA A 1080 11.89 -31.57 -8.28
N TRP A 1081 10.67 -31.58 -8.82
CA TRP A 1081 9.51 -30.86 -8.25
C TRP A 1081 8.39 -31.79 -7.72
N ARG A 1082 8.63 -33.11 -7.65
CA ARG A 1082 7.67 -34.06 -7.05
C ARG A 1082 8.40 -35.16 -6.27
N ASN A 1083 8.81 -34.88 -5.03
CA ASN A 1083 8.75 -35.79 -3.86
C ASN A 1083 9.70 -35.33 -2.73
N GLY A 1084 9.21 -34.45 -1.86
CA GLY A 1084 9.77 -34.19 -0.54
C GLY A 1084 8.92 -34.80 0.58
N ARG A 1085 8.86 -36.13 0.70
CA ARG A 1085 8.36 -36.81 1.92
C ARG A 1085 9.30 -37.92 2.38
N THR A 1086 9.89 -37.66 3.55
CA THR A 1086 10.32 -38.56 4.64
C THR A 1086 11.28 -39.73 4.36
N LYS A 1087 12.45 -39.67 5.01
CA LYS A 1087 13.05 -40.88 5.62
C LYS A 1087 13.73 -40.57 6.95
N VAL A 1088 13.06 -41.05 8.00
CA VAL A 1088 13.57 -41.32 9.35
C VAL A 1088 14.88 -42.10 9.24
N THR A 1089 15.93 -41.63 9.93
CA THR A 1089 17.08 -42.47 10.28
C THR A 1089 17.02 -42.79 11.76
N SER A 1090 16.93 -44.09 12.02
CA SER A 1090 16.99 -44.70 13.34
C SER A 1090 18.44 -45.05 13.71
N ARG A 1091 18.78 -44.82 14.98
CA ARG A 1091 19.85 -45.43 15.80
C ARG A 1091 21.29 -44.95 15.59
N ALA A 1092 21.83 -44.25 16.58
CA ALA A 1092 22.45 -44.84 17.78
C ALA A 1092 22.30 -43.89 18.98
#